data_AF-A0A511H8C9-F1
#
_entry.id   AF-A0A511H8C9-F1
#
_cell.length_a   1.000
_cell.length_b   1.000
_cell.length_c   1.000
_cell.angle_alpha   90.00
_cell.angle_beta   90.00
_cell.angle_gamma   90.00
#
_symmetry.space_group_name_H-M   'P 1'
#
loop_
_entity.id
_entity.type
_entity.pdbx_description
1 polymer ?
#
loop_
_entity_poly.entity_id
_entity_poly.type
_entity_poly.pdbx_seq_one_letter_code
_entity_poly.pdbx_strand_id
1 'polypeptide(L)'
;MNRIFLACLVLLSGMACTVPSLDELHPCDLNGLMGDSVDAFLGDRPTCRALKVSIDYSGFLPGCVLVSARDEASGKASTVEIAGKGGRSGGSLLVSVFAPSSWGDSVQVEARAYEQNCEATPVMTRSIRVSPQTGKVETVTLSLQATDADGDGYVSLLTGGTDCDDNNASIHPGATELCNDVDDNCNGQSDTVELRLGQDCFEAEGCEGIRACGENGAVICNMPLAVYAYPDVDQDGHGNRNAAPVAFCDGIPQGYVTGPADDCNDNNASIRPGAPEICNGVDDNCNDQIDETFPHLGTACTAEAQCAGVYVCDASGIATTCQPTRFPNNWYLDGDGDGFGVGTAVSSCVPPGTDYAATSGDCNDGNPFTYPGAPELCDALDNNCDGTPEGPEVCPGEGASWVSLTVGVTDMEWRSIFTEVPGDVTVSGNQGSIAILTPGASVFQTNATNCGDSNRGWNAVWADMASQGRIYIGSSGGYLAYLDRSQNACTATHSFARWVQALVGFRHAGALEIHGVTENSGSVNQGLTFRWTGDIGTGSLNFGTNTVGPLFDIHGRSRSALFAVGGFDSGSNRARLYRFNPSTGQWQSEMVETTVADLGRLRGVWVVNDKLAFAVGDALGGQNSVLQWDGSTWSRMPFPNTNTETLTSVVAFGAKSVYVTAYNGRIYRYDGTQWQIIFENTSLRFNDIAGTSPADLWVAGNNGQILHWPQ
;
A
#
# COMPACT_ATOMS: atom_id res chain seq x y z
N MET A 1 -39.30 56.68 57.67
CA MET A 1 -40.32 57.49 56.98
C MET A 1 -39.91 58.97 57.00
N ASN A 2 -40.50 59.77 56.11
CA ASN A 2 -40.68 61.24 56.19
C ASN A 2 -40.91 61.78 57.62
N ARG A 3 -40.69 63.07 57.96
CA ARG A 3 -39.99 64.26 57.39
C ARG A 3 -40.34 65.46 58.32
N ILE A 4 -39.58 66.57 58.25
CA ILE A 4 -40.08 67.97 58.47
C ILE A 4 -40.52 68.33 59.92
N PHE A 5 -40.60 69.60 60.39
CA PHE A 5 -39.86 70.87 60.20
C PHE A 5 -40.60 71.95 61.06
N LEU A 6 -40.00 73.13 61.31
CA LEU A 6 -40.67 74.42 61.68
C LEU A 6 -41.46 74.43 63.03
N ALA A 7 -41.12 75.19 64.08
CA ALA A 7 -40.82 76.62 64.24
C ALA A 7 -42.01 77.59 64.03
N CYS A 8 -42.42 78.30 65.09
CA CYS A 8 -43.10 79.62 65.12
C CYS A 8 -43.42 80.02 66.58
N LEU A 9 -43.77 81.27 66.98
CA LEU A 9 -43.38 82.65 66.60
C LEU A 9 -44.27 83.63 67.44
N VAL A 10 -43.91 84.94 67.54
CA VAL A 10 -44.87 86.10 67.67
C VAL A 10 -45.69 86.20 68.99
N LEU A 11 -46.12 87.34 69.59
CA LEU A 11 -45.86 88.81 69.72
C LEU A 11 -46.72 89.27 70.95
N LEU A 12 -46.81 90.48 71.53
CA LEU A 12 -46.27 91.87 71.51
C LEU A 12 -46.62 92.44 72.94
N SER A 13 -46.31 93.64 73.46
CA SER A 13 -45.60 94.88 73.06
C SER A 13 -45.19 95.64 74.35
N GLY A 14 -44.35 96.68 74.26
CA GLY A 14 -44.15 97.64 75.37
C GLY A 14 -42.80 98.35 75.39
N MET A 15 -42.68 99.48 74.67
CA MET A 15 -41.49 100.36 74.67
C MET A 15 -41.56 101.41 75.80
N ALA A 16 -40.48 102.06 76.28
CA ALA A 16 -39.04 101.77 76.28
C ALA A 16 -38.30 102.85 77.12
N CYS A 17 -37.09 102.58 77.63
CA CYS A 17 -35.95 103.53 77.75
C CYS A 17 -34.69 102.83 78.32
N THR A 18 -33.51 103.46 78.24
CA THR A 18 -32.21 102.76 78.14
C THR A 18 -31.09 103.21 79.09
N VAL A 19 -30.31 102.26 79.62
CA VAL A 19 -28.86 102.33 79.96
C VAL A 19 -28.26 100.89 79.88
N PRO A 20 -26.91 100.68 79.86
CA PRO A 20 -26.33 99.66 78.95
C PRO A 20 -25.81 98.33 79.56
N SER A 21 -25.69 97.34 78.66
CA SER A 21 -24.80 96.14 78.61
C SER A 21 -24.65 95.22 79.83
N LEU A 22 -24.78 93.89 79.61
CA LEU A 22 -24.62 92.86 80.65
C LEU A 22 -24.00 91.52 80.17
N ASP A 23 -23.21 91.52 79.08
CA ASP A 23 -22.43 90.34 78.63
C ASP A 23 -21.15 90.10 79.46
N GLU A 24 -20.88 90.92 80.49
CA GLU A 24 -19.62 90.94 81.26
C GLU A 24 -19.73 90.42 82.71
N LEU A 25 -20.89 89.88 83.15
CA LEU A 25 -21.07 89.37 84.52
C LEU A 25 -21.73 87.98 84.58
N HIS A 26 -21.20 87.02 83.82
CA HIS A 26 -21.45 85.60 84.09
C HIS A 26 -20.54 85.12 85.24
N PRO A 27 -21.00 84.33 86.24
CA PRO A 27 -20.24 84.09 87.49
C PRO A 27 -18.99 83.19 87.39
N CYS A 28 -18.43 82.98 86.20
CA CYS A 28 -17.46 81.94 85.92
C CYS A 28 -16.63 82.30 84.68
N ASP A 29 -15.34 82.57 84.87
CA ASP A 29 -14.39 82.74 83.77
C ASP A 29 -14.12 81.38 83.12
N LEU A 30 -14.75 81.16 81.96
CA LEU A 30 -14.67 79.90 81.23
C LEU A 30 -13.33 79.72 80.51
N ASN A 31 -12.52 80.76 80.34
CA ASN A 31 -11.25 80.68 79.60
C ASN A 31 -10.22 79.77 80.32
N GLY A 32 -10.28 79.70 81.66
CA GLY A 32 -9.44 78.77 82.44
C GLY A 32 -9.87 77.30 82.37
N LEU A 33 -11.13 77.03 82.00
CA LEU A 33 -11.66 75.69 81.76
C LEU A 33 -11.41 75.26 80.31
N MET A 34 -11.66 76.14 79.34
CA MET A 34 -11.55 75.90 77.90
C MET A 34 -10.19 76.34 77.35
N GLY A 35 -9.14 75.59 77.70
CA GLY A 35 -7.91 75.60 76.91
C GLY A 35 -8.09 74.88 75.57
N ASP A 36 -7.11 74.99 74.67
CA ASP A 36 -7.21 74.61 73.24
C ASP A 36 -7.54 73.13 72.95
N SER A 37 -7.53 72.25 73.95
CA SER A 37 -8.23 70.96 73.89
C SER A 37 -8.83 70.60 75.26
N VAL A 38 -10.16 70.53 75.35
CA VAL A 38 -10.89 69.82 76.42
C VAL A 38 -11.48 68.57 75.80
N ASP A 39 -11.10 67.41 76.32
CA ASP A 39 -11.35 66.12 75.67
C ASP A 39 -12.79 65.62 75.91
N ALA A 40 -13.39 65.98 77.05
CA ALA A 40 -14.82 65.73 77.31
C ALA A 40 -15.46 66.69 78.31
N PHE A 41 -16.79 66.77 78.28
CA PHE A 41 -17.63 67.53 79.21
C PHE A 41 -18.70 66.65 79.85
N LEU A 42 -18.87 66.77 81.16
CA LEU A 42 -19.91 66.06 81.93
C LEU A 42 -20.83 67.06 82.66
N GLY A 43 -22.11 67.08 82.28
CA GLY A 43 -23.16 67.85 82.98
C GLY A 43 -23.56 69.20 82.36
N ASP A 44 -24.74 69.69 82.76
CA ASP A 44 -25.36 70.92 82.27
C ASP A 44 -24.83 72.20 82.96
N ARG A 45 -25.01 73.37 82.32
CA ARG A 45 -24.40 74.65 82.74
C ARG A 45 -25.34 75.73 83.35
N PRO A 46 -26.31 75.45 84.25
CA PRO A 46 -27.18 76.51 84.79
C PRO A 46 -26.58 77.30 85.97
N THR A 47 -25.63 76.76 86.74
CA THR A 47 -25.28 77.30 88.09
C THR A 47 -23.81 77.13 88.52
N CYS A 48 -22.85 77.04 87.60
CA CYS A 48 -21.39 77.08 87.80
C CYS A 48 -20.82 76.56 89.16
N ARG A 49 -20.95 75.25 89.39
CA ARG A 49 -20.02 74.46 90.23
C ARG A 49 -19.21 73.58 89.28
N ALA A 50 -17.89 73.79 89.18
CA ALA A 50 -17.09 73.22 88.10
C ALA A 50 -15.75 72.61 88.58
N LEU A 51 -15.41 71.45 88.02
CA LEU A 51 -14.15 70.74 88.26
C LEU A 51 -13.37 70.59 86.94
N LYS A 52 -12.06 70.75 87.03
CA LYS A 52 -11.10 70.48 85.96
C LYS A 52 -10.35 69.19 86.31
N VAL A 53 -10.66 68.09 85.63
CA VAL A 53 -10.14 66.75 85.95
C VAL A 53 -9.03 66.40 84.96
N SER A 54 -7.81 66.29 85.46
CA SER A 54 -6.69 65.67 84.74
C SER A 54 -6.74 64.16 84.99
N ILE A 55 -6.70 63.37 83.92
CA ILE A 55 -6.59 61.91 84.02
C ILE A 55 -5.28 61.53 83.36
N ASP A 56 -4.28 61.28 84.19
CA ASP A 56 -2.91 61.08 83.79
C ASP A 56 -2.61 59.57 83.84
N TYR A 57 -2.07 59.00 82.77
CA TYR A 57 -1.65 57.60 82.73
C TYR A 57 -0.18 57.47 82.33
N SER A 58 0.46 56.39 82.80
CA SER A 58 1.87 56.10 82.55
C SER A 58 2.10 54.59 82.50
N GLY A 59 2.89 54.14 81.53
CA GLY A 59 3.29 52.74 81.36
C GLY A 59 2.43 51.95 80.37
N PHE A 60 1.27 52.48 79.96
CA PHE A 60 0.50 52.02 78.80
C PHE A 60 -0.29 53.19 78.18
N LEU A 61 -0.78 53.00 76.96
CA LEU A 61 -1.78 53.87 76.33
C LEU A 61 -3.14 53.14 76.33
N PRO A 62 -4.16 53.61 77.07
CA PRO A 62 -5.47 52.98 77.01
C PRO A 62 -6.12 53.16 75.63
N GLY A 63 -6.58 52.10 74.99
CA GLY A 63 -7.47 52.22 73.83
C GLY A 63 -8.77 52.93 74.21
N CYS A 64 -9.25 52.71 75.45
CA CYS A 64 -10.45 53.38 75.96
C CYS A 64 -10.33 53.81 77.43
N VAL A 65 -10.90 54.98 77.75
CA VAL A 65 -11.03 55.55 79.09
C VAL A 65 -12.49 55.97 79.34
N LEU A 66 -13.13 55.31 80.30
CA LEU A 66 -14.49 55.63 80.76
C LEU A 66 -14.43 56.57 81.96
N VAL A 67 -15.03 57.75 81.85
CA VAL A 67 -14.98 58.80 82.89
C VAL A 67 -16.39 59.10 83.38
N SER A 68 -16.61 58.95 84.69
CA SER A 68 -17.91 59.10 85.34
C SER A 68 -17.85 60.15 86.45
N ALA A 69 -18.81 61.07 86.46
CA ALA A 69 -19.05 61.98 87.57
C ALA A 69 -20.41 61.64 88.22
N ARG A 70 -20.44 61.53 89.55
CA ARG A 70 -21.60 61.06 90.32
C ARG A 70 -21.85 61.93 91.54
N ASP A 71 -23.09 62.37 91.71
CA ASP A 71 -23.56 62.96 92.97
C ASP A 71 -23.68 61.88 94.04
N GLU A 72 -23.01 62.06 95.17
CA GLU A 72 -23.03 61.08 96.26
C GLU A 72 -24.36 61.07 97.03
N ALA A 73 -25.16 62.14 96.95
CA ALA A 73 -26.42 62.26 97.68
C ALA A 73 -27.60 61.57 96.96
N SER A 74 -27.81 61.85 95.67
CA SER A 74 -28.86 61.22 94.85
C SER A 74 -28.40 59.96 94.13
N GLY A 75 -27.09 59.74 94.02
CA GLY A 75 -26.49 58.66 93.25
C GLY A 75 -26.56 58.83 91.73
N LYS A 76 -27.09 59.96 91.23
CA LYS A 76 -27.18 60.26 89.80
C LYS A 76 -25.78 60.48 89.23
N ALA A 77 -25.47 59.76 88.15
CA ALA A 77 -24.20 59.87 87.43
C ALA A 77 -24.34 60.52 86.05
N SER A 78 -23.21 60.88 85.47
CA SER A 78 -23.05 61.24 84.06
C SER A 78 -21.68 60.73 83.62
N THR A 79 -21.66 59.94 82.55
CA THR A 79 -20.49 59.19 82.09
C THR A 79 -20.20 59.53 80.63
N VAL A 80 -18.92 59.56 80.27
CA VAL A 80 -18.43 59.77 78.91
C VAL A 80 -17.32 58.77 78.61
N GLU A 81 -17.27 58.33 77.37
CA GLU A 81 -16.23 57.46 76.83
C GLU A 81 -15.24 58.31 76.01
N ILE A 82 -13.94 58.08 76.20
CA ILE A 82 -12.87 58.86 75.58
C ILE A 82 -11.74 57.89 75.18
N ALA A 83 -11.21 58.00 73.97
CA ALA A 83 -9.99 57.27 73.61
C ALA A 83 -8.78 57.80 74.40
N GLY A 84 -7.78 56.95 74.68
CA GLY A 84 -6.52 57.41 75.25
C GLY A 84 -5.77 58.34 74.30
N LYS A 85 -4.96 59.23 74.89
CA LYS A 85 -4.28 60.35 74.23
C LYS A 85 -2.83 60.45 74.69
N GLY A 86 -1.88 60.49 73.76
CA GLY A 86 -0.45 60.46 74.08
C GLY A 86 0.20 59.19 73.55
N GLY A 87 0.98 58.50 74.38
CA GLY A 87 1.63 57.24 74.00
C GLY A 87 1.93 56.36 75.21
N ARG A 88 2.56 55.23 74.95
CA ARG A 88 2.88 54.15 75.90
C ARG A 88 3.70 54.60 77.13
N SER A 89 4.61 55.57 76.97
CA SER A 89 5.35 56.18 78.08
C SER A 89 4.47 57.04 79.00
N GLY A 90 3.29 57.44 78.53
CA GLY A 90 2.26 58.13 79.29
C GLY A 90 1.49 59.17 78.48
N GLY A 91 0.43 59.69 79.09
CA GLY A 91 -0.44 60.70 78.52
C GLY A 91 -1.37 61.32 79.55
N SER A 92 -2.19 62.27 79.10
CA SER A 92 -3.17 62.96 79.95
C SER A 92 -4.40 63.36 79.14
N LEU A 93 -5.58 63.09 79.71
CA LEU A 93 -6.88 63.55 79.22
C LEU A 93 -7.41 64.64 80.13
N LEU A 94 -7.97 65.70 79.54
CA LEU A 94 -8.56 66.81 80.28
C LEU A 94 -10.09 66.80 80.18
N VAL A 95 -10.76 66.41 81.28
CA VAL A 95 -12.22 66.33 81.38
C VAL A 95 -12.76 67.45 82.27
N SER A 96 -13.79 68.15 81.79
CA SER A 96 -14.47 69.20 82.55
C SER A 96 -15.81 68.69 83.10
N VAL A 97 -15.99 68.75 84.42
CA VAL A 97 -17.23 68.31 85.08
C VAL A 97 -17.99 69.53 85.62
N PHE A 98 -19.23 69.71 85.18
CA PHE A 98 -20.18 70.68 85.70
C PHE A 98 -21.20 69.97 86.59
N ALA A 99 -21.16 70.25 87.89
CA ALA A 99 -22.16 69.75 88.83
C ALA A 99 -23.43 70.63 88.73
N PRO A 100 -24.60 70.09 88.31
CA PRO A 100 -25.83 70.85 88.28
C PRO A 100 -26.26 71.27 89.70
N SER A 101 -27.09 72.32 89.81
CA SER A 101 -27.68 72.76 91.10
C SER A 101 -28.57 71.72 91.79
N SER A 102 -28.92 70.63 91.12
CA SER A 102 -29.65 69.49 91.68
C SER A 102 -28.76 68.41 92.30
N TRP A 103 -27.43 68.53 92.21
CA TRP A 103 -26.47 67.65 92.89
C TRP A 103 -26.07 68.21 94.25
N GLY A 104 -25.81 67.33 95.21
CA GLY A 104 -25.37 67.70 96.55
C GLY A 104 -23.96 68.29 96.57
N ASP A 105 -23.47 68.63 97.77
CA ASP A 105 -22.17 69.31 97.92
C ASP A 105 -20.96 68.45 97.54
N SER A 106 -21.09 67.12 97.51
CA SER A 106 -20.01 66.15 97.25
C SER A 106 -20.24 65.35 95.97
N VAL A 107 -19.24 65.35 95.08
CA VAL A 107 -19.24 64.64 93.79
C VAL A 107 -18.08 63.65 93.77
N GLN A 108 -18.36 62.38 93.47
CA GLN A 108 -17.33 61.41 93.14
C GLN A 108 -17.03 61.49 91.63
N VAL A 109 -15.75 61.61 91.28
CA VAL A 109 -15.28 61.45 89.89
C VAL A 109 -14.46 60.17 89.81
N GLU A 110 -14.73 59.34 88.81
CA GLU A 110 -14.06 58.07 88.55
C GLU A 110 -13.55 58.01 87.10
N ALA A 111 -12.35 57.49 86.92
CA ALA A 111 -11.76 57.16 85.63
C ALA A 111 -11.39 55.67 85.62
N ARG A 112 -11.77 54.98 84.54
CA ARG A 112 -11.44 53.56 84.28
C ARG A 112 -10.75 53.47 82.93
N ALA A 113 -9.66 52.73 82.84
CA ALA A 113 -8.92 52.52 81.61
C ALA A 113 -8.89 51.05 81.21
N TYR A 114 -8.88 50.81 79.89
CA TYR A 114 -9.03 49.52 79.23
C TYR A 114 -8.01 49.41 78.09
N GLU A 115 -7.54 48.20 77.78
CA GLU A 115 -6.57 47.93 76.69
C GLU A 115 -7.16 48.35 75.33
N GLN A 116 -8.26 47.72 74.91
CA GLN A 116 -8.82 47.90 73.57
C GLN A 116 -10.09 48.77 73.57
N ASN A 117 -11.19 48.29 74.18
CA ASN A 117 -12.48 49.00 74.24
C ASN A 117 -13.03 49.07 75.68
N CYS A 118 -14.03 49.92 75.93
CA CYS A 118 -14.61 50.09 77.26
C CYS A 118 -15.65 49.00 77.66
N GLU A 119 -15.74 47.89 76.92
CA GLU A 119 -16.68 46.78 77.21
C GLU A 119 -16.08 45.67 78.08
N ALA A 120 -14.75 45.56 78.09
CA ALA A 120 -13.99 44.53 78.82
C ALA A 120 -13.93 44.77 80.35
N THR A 121 -13.04 44.06 81.05
CA THR A 121 -12.65 44.43 82.42
C THR A 121 -11.70 45.63 82.36
N PRO A 122 -11.89 46.69 83.17
CA PRO A 122 -10.95 47.80 83.21
C PRO A 122 -9.66 47.41 83.94
N VAL A 123 -8.54 47.47 83.23
CA VAL A 123 -7.16 47.30 83.74
C VAL A 123 -6.94 48.10 85.03
N MET A 124 -7.35 49.37 85.02
CA MET A 124 -7.08 50.30 86.11
C MET A 124 -8.25 51.23 86.35
N THR A 125 -8.63 51.40 87.62
CA THR A 125 -9.73 52.27 88.05
C THR A 125 -9.28 53.14 89.21
N ARG A 126 -9.55 54.46 89.12
CA ARG A 126 -9.33 55.42 90.21
C ARG A 126 -10.50 56.38 90.34
N SER A 127 -10.88 56.67 91.57
CA SER A 127 -11.85 57.74 91.87
C SER A 127 -11.44 58.62 93.04
N ILE A 128 -11.96 59.85 93.02
CA ILE A 128 -11.75 60.90 94.01
C ILE A 128 -13.09 61.55 94.35
N ARG A 129 -13.28 61.97 95.61
CA ARG A 129 -14.43 62.78 96.04
C ARG A 129 -14.00 64.24 96.15
N VAL A 130 -14.80 65.15 95.59
CA VAL A 130 -14.53 66.59 95.53
C VAL A 130 -15.80 67.35 95.88
N SER A 131 -15.66 68.52 96.51
CA SER A 131 -16.81 69.33 96.95
C SER A 131 -16.87 70.68 96.22
N PRO A 132 -17.20 70.71 94.91
CA PRO A 132 -17.01 71.88 94.06
C PRO A 132 -17.80 73.10 94.55
N GLN A 133 -17.07 74.18 94.78
CA GLN A 133 -17.60 75.46 95.27
C GLN A 133 -18.19 76.30 94.13
N THR A 134 -19.30 77.00 94.39
CA THR A 134 -19.93 77.87 93.39
C THR A 134 -19.03 79.04 93.00
N GLY A 135 -18.83 79.27 91.70
CA GLY A 135 -18.01 80.36 91.18
C GLY A 135 -16.50 80.15 91.28
N LYS A 136 -16.03 78.98 91.73
CA LYS A 136 -14.61 78.58 91.74
C LYS A 136 -14.42 77.33 90.89
N VAL A 137 -13.35 77.30 90.09
CA VAL A 137 -12.89 76.08 89.42
C VAL A 137 -11.88 75.38 90.33
N GLU A 138 -12.08 74.09 90.59
CA GLU A 138 -11.12 73.27 91.32
C GLU A 138 -10.50 72.22 90.40
N THR A 139 -9.17 72.13 90.40
CA THR A 139 -8.43 71.14 89.61
C THR A 139 -8.16 69.90 90.44
N VAL A 140 -8.41 68.71 89.89
CA VAL A 140 -8.08 67.42 90.51
C VAL A 140 -7.41 66.50 89.50
N THR A 141 -6.54 65.62 89.98
CA THR A 141 -5.81 64.65 89.14
C THR A 141 -6.13 63.23 89.58
N LEU A 142 -6.39 62.35 88.61
CA LEU A 142 -6.48 60.90 88.77
C LEU A 142 -5.31 60.25 88.02
N SER A 143 -4.48 59.49 88.72
CA SER A 143 -3.30 58.82 88.13
C SER A 143 -3.54 57.32 87.98
N LEU A 144 -3.54 56.83 86.73
CA LEU A 144 -3.74 55.42 86.36
C LEU A 144 -2.39 54.84 85.91
N GLN A 145 -1.94 53.73 86.50
CA GLN A 145 -0.62 53.14 86.17
C GLN A 145 -0.77 51.64 85.97
N ALA A 146 -0.33 51.16 84.81
CA ALA A 146 -0.21 49.75 84.44
C ALA A 146 0.99 49.62 83.47
N THR A 147 1.42 48.39 83.17
CA THR A 147 2.59 48.13 82.32
C THR A 147 2.19 47.39 81.06
N ASP A 148 2.52 48.02 79.94
CA ASP A 148 2.66 47.47 78.60
C ASP A 148 4.17 47.54 78.31
N ALA A 149 4.89 46.42 78.29
CA ALA A 149 6.36 46.37 78.21
C ALA A 149 6.95 46.07 76.81
N ASP A 150 6.18 45.62 75.82
CA ASP A 150 6.63 45.48 74.41
C ASP A 150 6.00 46.49 73.43
N GLY A 151 4.73 46.86 73.59
CA GLY A 151 4.05 47.91 72.83
C GLY A 151 2.95 47.49 71.86
N ASP A 152 2.36 46.30 71.99
CA ASP A 152 1.24 45.88 71.14
C ASP A 152 -0.13 46.52 71.49
N GLY A 153 -0.30 46.98 72.74
CA GLY A 153 -1.51 47.62 73.27
C GLY A 153 -2.32 46.78 74.26
N TYR A 154 -1.91 45.54 74.55
CA TYR A 154 -2.32 44.81 75.74
C TYR A 154 -1.43 45.21 76.94
N VAL A 155 -1.77 44.70 78.13
CA VAL A 155 -1.12 45.08 79.39
C VAL A 155 -0.84 43.83 80.21
N SER A 156 0.33 43.76 80.83
CA SER A 156 0.74 42.67 81.73
C SER A 156 -0.36 42.25 82.71
N LEU A 157 -0.64 40.94 82.76
CA LEU A 157 -1.42 40.29 83.83
C LEU A 157 -0.97 40.73 85.25
N LEU A 158 0.33 41.02 85.44
CA LEU A 158 0.88 41.48 86.72
C LEU A 158 0.39 42.88 87.14
N THR A 159 -0.11 43.69 86.20
CA THR A 159 -0.65 45.03 86.46
C THR A 159 -2.16 45.15 86.23
N GLY A 160 -2.82 44.03 85.89
CA GLY A 160 -4.27 43.93 85.78
C GLY A 160 -4.84 43.92 84.36
N GLY A 161 -3.98 43.84 83.34
CA GLY A 161 -4.41 43.57 81.95
C GLY A 161 -4.54 42.08 81.66
N THR A 162 -4.42 41.73 80.39
CA THR A 162 -4.70 40.39 79.84
C THR A 162 -3.50 39.71 79.16
N ASP A 163 -2.35 40.38 79.08
CA ASP A 163 -1.13 39.88 78.43
C ASP A 163 -0.37 38.84 79.26
N CYS A 164 -0.04 37.71 78.64
CA CYS A 164 0.68 36.58 79.24
C CYS A 164 2.22 36.59 79.05
N ASP A 165 2.79 37.32 78.09
CA ASP A 165 4.22 37.67 78.06
C ASP A 165 4.48 39.07 77.45
N ASP A 166 4.16 40.09 78.25
CA ASP A 166 4.41 41.55 78.18
C ASP A 166 5.81 42.00 77.69
N ASN A 167 6.71 41.07 77.34
CA ASN A 167 8.01 41.31 76.73
C ASN A 167 8.06 40.94 75.23
N ASN A 168 7.00 40.38 74.66
CA ASN A 168 6.94 39.85 73.30
C ASN A 168 5.60 40.14 72.60
N ALA A 169 5.55 41.21 71.81
CA ALA A 169 4.43 41.73 71.01
C ALA A 169 3.87 40.79 69.90
N SER A 170 4.08 39.48 70.02
CA SER A 170 3.45 38.41 69.23
C SER A 170 2.72 37.38 70.12
N ILE A 171 2.91 37.43 71.45
CA ILE A 171 2.23 36.60 72.45
C ILE A 171 1.22 37.51 73.15
N HIS A 172 -0.04 37.49 72.71
CA HIS A 172 -1.07 38.37 73.26
C HIS A 172 -2.48 37.80 73.03
N PRO A 173 -3.50 38.24 73.81
CA PRO A 173 -4.89 37.87 73.58
C PRO A 173 -5.32 37.99 72.11
N GLY A 174 -5.67 36.85 71.50
CA GLY A 174 -6.11 36.79 70.11
C GLY A 174 -5.02 36.96 69.04
N ALA A 175 -3.76 36.66 69.37
CA ALA A 175 -2.72 36.39 68.37
C ALA A 175 -3.06 35.13 67.52
N THR A 176 -2.18 34.75 66.60
CA THR A 176 -2.33 33.52 65.81
C THR A 176 -1.40 32.44 66.34
N GLU A 177 -1.98 31.38 66.90
CA GLU A 177 -1.25 30.25 67.47
C GLU A 177 -0.28 29.60 66.47
N LEU A 178 0.99 29.46 66.87
CA LEU A 178 2.02 28.75 66.13
C LEU A 178 2.28 27.36 66.75
N CYS A 179 3.08 26.55 66.06
CA CYS A 179 3.52 25.23 66.50
C CYS A 179 4.91 25.37 67.15
N ASN A 180 4.96 25.89 68.38
CA ASN A 180 6.16 26.37 69.08
C ASN A 180 6.22 26.01 70.59
N ASP A 181 5.27 25.25 71.12
CA ASP A 181 5.04 24.93 72.55
C ASP A 181 4.73 26.17 73.44
N VAL A 182 4.09 27.21 72.87
CA VAL A 182 3.71 28.47 73.56
C VAL A 182 2.25 28.85 73.24
N ASP A 183 1.48 29.23 74.27
CA ASP A 183 0.13 29.81 74.17
C ASP A 183 0.24 31.26 73.62
N ASP A 184 0.60 31.40 72.34
CA ASP A 184 0.81 32.70 71.67
C ASP A 184 -0.44 33.57 71.79
N ASN A 185 -1.64 32.97 71.76
CA ASN A 185 -2.89 33.74 71.80
C ASN A 185 -3.47 33.97 73.22
N CYS A 186 -2.73 33.60 74.27
CA CYS A 186 -3.05 33.76 75.70
C CYS A 186 -4.44 33.20 76.11
N ASN A 187 -4.92 32.12 75.51
CA ASN A 187 -6.24 31.55 75.80
C ASN A 187 -6.23 30.39 76.81
N GLY A 188 -5.05 29.87 77.16
CA GLY A 188 -4.86 28.78 78.12
C GLY A 188 -4.99 27.37 77.53
N GLN A 189 -4.95 27.22 76.20
CA GLN A 189 -4.77 25.94 75.51
C GLN A 189 -3.28 25.67 75.23
N SER A 190 -3.00 24.58 74.51
CA SER A 190 -1.68 24.31 73.93
C SER A 190 -1.85 23.90 72.48
N ASP A 191 -0.78 24.05 71.70
CA ASP A 191 -0.69 23.77 70.26
C ASP A 191 -1.31 22.42 69.91
N THR A 192 -1.04 21.40 70.73
CA THR A 192 -1.53 20.03 70.51
C THR A 192 -3.06 19.96 70.50
N VAL A 193 -3.74 20.77 71.32
CA VAL A 193 -5.20 20.83 71.39
C VAL A 193 -5.76 21.76 70.31
N GLU A 194 -5.19 22.96 70.15
CA GLU A 194 -5.72 23.99 69.25
C GLU A 194 -5.44 23.66 67.77
N LEU A 195 -4.17 23.37 67.43
CA LEU A 195 -3.74 23.01 66.07
C LEU A 195 -4.06 21.55 65.71
N ARG A 196 -4.49 20.74 66.70
CA ARG A 196 -4.85 19.32 66.58
C ARG A 196 -3.67 18.45 66.13
N LEU A 197 -2.52 18.63 66.77
CA LEU A 197 -1.33 17.82 66.50
C LEU A 197 -1.57 16.37 66.94
N GLY A 198 -0.99 15.40 66.23
CA GLY A 198 -1.27 13.98 66.49
C GLY A 198 -2.69 13.54 66.09
N GLN A 199 -3.37 14.31 65.24
CA GLN A 199 -4.61 13.88 64.56
C GLN A 199 -4.37 13.64 63.08
N ASP A 200 -5.22 12.81 62.50
CA ASP A 200 -5.13 12.35 61.12
C ASP A 200 -5.34 13.50 60.13
N CYS A 201 -4.63 13.45 59.00
CA CYS A 201 -4.73 14.40 57.90
C CYS A 201 -4.62 13.69 56.56
N PHE A 202 -5.24 14.31 55.55
CA PHE A 202 -5.30 13.81 54.19
C PHE A 202 -4.98 14.98 53.25
N GLU A 203 -4.04 14.79 52.34
CA GLU A 203 -3.75 15.73 51.25
C GLU A 203 -4.16 15.14 49.89
N ALA A 204 -3.84 15.83 48.80
CA ALA A 204 -4.52 15.70 47.49
C ALA A 204 -4.48 14.31 46.84
N GLU A 205 -3.55 13.43 47.25
CA GLU A 205 -3.35 12.09 46.69
C GLU A 205 -3.95 10.97 47.57
N GLY A 206 -4.61 11.32 48.69
CA GLY A 206 -5.40 10.38 49.50
C GLY A 206 -4.62 9.53 50.49
N CYS A 207 -3.29 9.68 50.59
CA CYS A 207 -2.52 9.06 51.67
C CYS A 207 -2.91 9.66 53.03
N GLU A 208 -3.05 8.78 54.03
CA GLU A 208 -3.25 9.15 55.43
C GLU A 208 -1.91 9.54 56.06
N GLY A 209 -1.89 10.66 56.76
CA GLY A 209 -0.73 11.17 57.50
C GLY A 209 -1.14 11.73 58.86
N ILE A 210 -0.16 12.16 59.65
CA ILE A 210 -0.38 12.73 60.99
C ILE A 210 0.06 14.20 61.02
N ARG A 211 -0.76 15.06 61.64
CA ARG A 211 -0.44 16.47 61.88
C ARG A 211 0.76 16.62 62.82
N ALA A 212 1.79 17.33 62.38
CA ALA A 212 3.01 17.62 63.14
C ALA A 212 3.46 19.08 62.92
N CYS A 213 4.34 19.59 63.79
CA CYS A 213 5.02 20.86 63.56
C CYS A 213 6.08 20.71 62.45
N GLY A 214 6.04 21.60 61.46
CA GLY A 214 7.11 21.79 60.48
C GLY A 214 8.14 22.83 60.96
N GLU A 215 9.26 22.93 60.23
CA GLU A 215 10.46 23.71 60.62
C GLU A 215 10.25 25.22 60.84
N ASN A 216 9.09 25.77 60.44
CA ASN A 216 8.74 27.19 60.56
C ASN A 216 7.53 27.44 61.48
N GLY A 217 7.21 26.53 62.41
CA GLY A 217 6.05 26.67 63.32
C GLY A 217 4.68 26.49 62.64
N ALA A 218 4.66 26.05 61.39
CA ALA A 218 3.43 25.72 60.66
C ALA A 218 3.05 24.24 60.85
N VAL A 219 1.75 23.94 60.86
CA VAL A 219 1.26 22.54 60.87
C VAL A 219 1.46 21.91 59.49
N ILE A 220 2.11 20.76 59.44
CA ILE A 220 2.30 19.95 58.23
C ILE A 220 1.59 18.59 58.36
N CYS A 221 1.20 17.98 57.24
CA CYS A 221 0.79 16.58 57.20
C CYS A 221 2.00 15.68 56.93
N ASN A 222 2.42 14.89 57.91
CA ASN A 222 3.53 13.95 57.75
C ASN A 222 2.99 12.61 57.23
N MET A 223 3.22 12.32 55.94
CA MET A 223 2.68 11.16 55.21
C MET A 223 3.77 10.44 54.39
N PRO A 224 3.62 9.14 54.08
CA PRO A 224 4.53 8.42 53.18
C PRO A 224 4.41 8.93 51.73
N LEU A 225 5.48 8.75 50.95
CA LEU A 225 5.45 9.02 49.50
C LEU A 225 4.62 7.95 48.78
N ALA A 226 3.66 8.39 47.97
CA ALA A 226 2.88 7.50 47.12
C ALA A 226 3.75 6.84 46.03
N VAL A 227 3.54 5.53 45.82
CA VAL A 227 4.11 4.78 44.69
C VAL A 227 3.04 4.65 43.62
N TYR A 228 3.39 4.98 42.38
CA TYR A 228 2.50 4.92 41.23
C TYR A 228 2.66 3.59 40.50
N ALA A 229 1.54 2.92 40.20
CA ALA A 229 1.49 1.66 39.46
C ALA A 229 0.32 1.64 38.47
N TYR A 230 0.47 0.87 37.39
CA TYR A 230 -0.54 0.67 36.35
C TYR A 230 -1.21 -0.69 36.54
N PRO A 231 -2.44 -0.90 36.05
CA PRO A 231 -3.02 -2.23 35.94
C PRO A 231 -2.11 -3.17 35.15
N ASP A 232 -2.03 -4.41 35.63
CA ASP A 232 -1.31 -5.56 35.06
C ASP A 232 -2.20 -6.78 35.34
N VAL A 233 -3.29 -6.90 34.58
CA VAL A 233 -4.42 -7.80 34.90
C VAL A 233 -4.10 -9.26 34.55
N ASP A 234 -3.33 -9.51 33.51
CA ASP A 234 -2.87 -10.86 33.13
C ASP A 234 -1.52 -11.30 33.76
N GLN A 235 -0.78 -10.37 34.37
CA GLN A 235 0.43 -10.60 35.18
C GLN A 235 1.68 -11.02 34.39
N ASP A 236 1.90 -10.41 33.22
CA ASP A 236 3.17 -10.51 32.49
C ASP A 236 4.26 -9.53 32.97
N GLY A 237 3.87 -8.46 33.67
CA GLY A 237 4.77 -7.45 34.23
C GLY A 237 4.85 -6.12 33.46
N HIS A 238 4.09 -5.95 32.38
CA HIS A 238 3.87 -4.66 31.72
C HIS A 238 2.60 -3.98 32.21
N GLY A 239 2.56 -2.65 32.14
CA GLY A 239 1.43 -1.84 32.57
C GLY A 239 0.54 -1.43 31.39
N ASN A 240 -0.78 -1.46 31.59
CA ASN A 240 -1.77 -1.03 30.61
C ASN A 240 -1.49 0.41 30.09
N ARG A 241 -1.05 0.52 28.83
CA ARG A 241 -0.67 1.76 28.12
C ARG A 241 -1.78 2.81 28.03
N ASN A 242 -3.04 2.40 28.19
CA ASN A 242 -4.21 3.27 28.12
C ASN A 242 -4.76 3.66 29.51
N ALA A 243 -4.22 3.10 30.59
CA ALA A 243 -4.62 3.42 31.95
C ALA A 243 -3.85 4.63 32.51
N ALA A 244 -4.52 5.45 33.32
CA ALA A 244 -3.82 6.39 34.19
C ALA A 244 -3.19 5.61 35.37
N PRO A 245 -2.00 6.00 35.86
CA PRO A 245 -1.39 5.34 37.00
C PRO A 245 -2.21 5.60 38.27
N VAL A 246 -2.32 4.57 39.11
CA VAL A 246 -2.97 4.63 40.42
C VAL A 246 -1.90 4.81 41.49
N ALA A 247 -2.16 5.74 42.42
CA ALA A 247 -1.30 6.01 43.58
C ALA A 247 -1.61 5.02 44.72
N PHE A 248 -0.56 4.43 45.30
CA PHE A 248 -0.65 3.53 46.45
C PHE A 248 0.31 3.97 47.56
N CYS A 249 -0.20 4.01 48.80
CA CYS A 249 0.55 4.47 49.98
C CYS A 249 1.08 3.32 50.87
N ASP A 250 0.59 2.09 50.67
CA ASP A 250 1.00 0.88 51.40
C ASP A 250 1.06 -0.34 50.46
N GLY A 251 2.23 -0.52 49.83
CA GLY A 251 2.49 -1.62 48.89
C GLY A 251 1.75 -1.50 47.54
N ILE A 252 2.09 -2.38 46.60
CA ILE A 252 1.38 -2.54 45.32
C ILE A 252 0.60 -3.87 45.38
N PRO A 253 -0.73 -3.87 45.15
CA PRO A 253 -1.53 -5.09 45.16
C PRO A 253 -1.28 -5.94 43.91
N GLN A 254 -1.56 -7.24 43.99
CA GLN A 254 -1.55 -8.12 42.81
C GLN A 254 -2.58 -7.64 41.78
N GLY A 255 -2.22 -7.64 40.49
CA GLY A 255 -2.99 -7.02 39.41
C GLY A 255 -2.53 -5.60 39.04
N TYR A 256 -1.41 -5.14 39.60
CA TYR A 256 -0.77 -3.86 39.29
C TYR A 256 0.76 -4.00 39.25
N VAL A 257 1.41 -3.20 38.40
CA VAL A 257 2.87 -3.16 38.26
C VAL A 257 3.42 -1.74 38.23
N THR A 258 4.62 -1.55 38.78
CA THR A 258 5.39 -0.28 38.71
C THR A 258 6.24 -0.19 37.43
N GLY A 259 5.96 -1.05 36.45
CA GLY A 259 6.65 -1.11 35.17
C GLY A 259 6.28 0.05 34.25
N PRO A 260 6.83 0.07 33.03
CA PRO A 260 6.37 0.98 31.99
C PRO A 260 4.88 0.72 31.65
N ALA A 261 4.18 1.78 31.25
CA ALA A 261 2.82 1.70 30.73
C ALA A 261 2.86 1.59 29.20
N ASP A 262 3.31 0.45 28.71
CA ASP A 262 3.57 0.17 27.31
C ASP A 262 2.81 -1.06 26.77
N ASP A 263 2.08 -1.78 27.61
CA ASP A 263 1.23 -2.89 27.17
C ASP A 263 -0.07 -2.42 26.48
N CYS A 264 -0.30 -2.97 25.29
CA CYS A 264 -1.43 -2.67 24.42
C CYS A 264 -2.65 -3.58 24.64
N ASN A 265 -2.52 -4.71 25.37
CA ASN A 265 -3.63 -5.61 25.70
C ASN A 265 -3.44 -6.43 27.00
N ASP A 266 -3.51 -5.72 28.14
CA ASP A 266 -3.65 -6.06 29.58
C ASP A 266 -4.57 -7.25 29.97
N ASN A 267 -5.15 -7.95 29.00
CA ASN A 267 -5.99 -9.13 29.18
C ASN A 267 -5.43 -10.37 28.45
N ASN A 268 -4.24 -10.30 27.87
CA ASN A 268 -3.54 -11.40 27.22
C ASN A 268 -2.00 -11.21 27.26
N ALA A 269 -1.37 -11.80 28.28
CA ALA A 269 0.08 -11.92 28.53
C ALA A 269 0.97 -12.40 27.36
N SER A 270 0.39 -12.73 26.20
CA SER A 270 1.12 -13.02 24.96
C SER A 270 1.40 -11.75 24.15
N ILE A 271 0.52 -10.75 24.22
CA ILE A 271 0.56 -9.46 23.53
C ILE A 271 1.16 -8.43 24.49
N ARG A 272 2.44 -8.09 24.31
CA ARG A 272 3.17 -7.15 25.19
C ARG A 272 4.49 -6.70 24.53
N PRO A 273 5.08 -5.57 24.96
CA PRO A 273 6.34 -5.05 24.44
C PRO A 273 7.45 -6.10 24.25
N GLY A 274 7.83 -6.32 22.99
CA GLY A 274 8.89 -7.27 22.63
C GLY A 274 8.51 -8.75 22.69
N ALA A 275 7.21 -9.08 22.66
CA ALA A 275 6.75 -10.42 22.31
C ALA A 275 7.18 -10.81 20.87
N PRO A 276 7.19 -12.11 20.52
CA PRO A 276 7.33 -12.53 19.13
C PRO A 276 5.99 -12.42 18.39
N GLU A 277 5.93 -11.59 17.36
CA GLU A 277 4.82 -11.53 16.40
C GLU A 277 4.40 -12.92 15.89
N ILE A 278 3.09 -13.16 15.83
CA ILE A 278 2.48 -14.24 15.05
C ILE A 278 1.50 -13.62 14.05
N CYS A 279 1.46 -14.14 12.82
CA CYS A 279 0.65 -13.62 11.72
C CYS A 279 -0.84 -13.84 12.02
N ASN A 280 -1.45 -12.89 12.72
CA ASN A 280 -2.78 -12.98 13.31
C ASN A 280 -3.63 -11.70 13.09
N GLY A 281 -3.04 -10.60 12.61
CA GLY A 281 -3.71 -9.31 12.41
C GLY A 281 -3.78 -8.40 13.64
N VAL A 282 -2.90 -8.61 14.62
CA VAL A 282 -2.72 -7.86 15.88
C VAL A 282 -1.26 -7.39 15.98
N ASP A 283 -1.02 -6.34 16.74
CA ASP A 283 0.31 -5.90 17.18
C ASP A 283 0.66 -6.70 18.44
N ASP A 284 1.27 -7.88 18.30
CA ASP A 284 1.59 -8.72 19.47
C ASP A 284 2.73 -8.09 20.30
N ASN A 285 3.64 -7.34 19.68
CA ASN A 285 4.80 -6.75 20.36
C ASN A 285 4.64 -5.27 20.77
N CYS A 286 3.43 -4.73 20.66
CA CYS A 286 3.00 -3.38 21.06
C CYS A 286 3.84 -2.21 20.49
N ASN A 287 4.29 -2.30 19.22
CA ASN A 287 5.14 -1.29 18.59
C ASN A 287 4.44 -0.33 17.61
N ASP A 288 3.09 -0.36 17.57
CA ASP A 288 2.21 0.35 16.64
C ASP A 288 2.32 -0.13 15.17
N GLN A 289 2.77 -1.37 14.95
CA GLN A 289 2.74 -2.09 13.67
C GLN A 289 2.09 -3.47 13.87
N ILE A 290 1.61 -4.09 12.79
CA ILE A 290 0.87 -5.37 12.84
C ILE A 290 1.57 -6.35 11.90
N ASP A 291 1.83 -7.56 12.39
CA ASP A 291 2.45 -8.66 11.64
C ASP A 291 3.81 -8.27 10.98
N GLU A 292 4.58 -7.31 11.50
CA GLU A 292 5.66 -6.65 10.73
C GLU A 292 6.91 -7.51 10.52
N THR A 293 7.03 -8.60 11.28
CA THR A 293 8.05 -9.65 11.04
C THR A 293 7.77 -10.50 9.79
N PHE A 294 6.62 -10.32 9.13
CA PHE A 294 6.21 -10.99 7.91
C PHE A 294 6.30 -10.04 6.68
N PRO A 295 7.51 -9.70 6.18
CA PRO A 295 7.77 -8.62 5.21
C PRO A 295 7.19 -8.82 3.79
N HIS A 296 6.39 -9.87 3.60
CA HIS A 296 5.68 -10.16 2.37
C HIS A 296 4.16 -10.06 2.52
N LEU A 297 3.61 -9.96 3.73
CA LEU A 297 2.16 -9.89 3.97
C LEU A 297 1.52 -8.73 3.17
N GLY A 298 0.38 -9.01 2.52
CA GLY A 298 -0.30 -8.05 1.66
C GLY A 298 0.40 -7.75 0.32
N THR A 299 1.61 -8.26 0.07
CA THR A 299 2.32 -8.06 -1.22
C THR A 299 1.89 -9.09 -2.27
N ALA A 300 2.02 -8.71 -3.55
CA ALA A 300 1.65 -9.56 -4.68
C ALA A 300 2.62 -10.74 -4.85
N CYS A 301 2.07 -11.91 -5.15
CA CYS A 301 2.81 -13.16 -5.30
C CYS A 301 2.27 -14.01 -6.46
N THR A 302 2.97 -15.09 -6.79
CA THR A 302 2.51 -16.09 -7.75
C THR A 302 2.33 -17.41 -7.01
N ALA A 303 1.10 -17.88 -6.91
CA ALA A 303 0.73 -19.15 -6.30
C ALA A 303 1.04 -20.33 -7.25
N GLU A 304 0.70 -21.54 -6.80
CA GLU A 304 0.63 -22.72 -7.66
C GLU A 304 -0.25 -22.46 -8.91
N ALA A 305 -0.07 -23.27 -9.95
CA ALA A 305 -0.73 -23.08 -11.25
C ALA A 305 -0.50 -21.68 -11.88
N GLN A 306 0.61 -21.01 -11.52
CA GLN A 306 0.99 -19.67 -12.01
C GLN A 306 -0.08 -18.58 -11.77
N CYS A 307 -0.89 -18.74 -10.72
CA CYS A 307 -1.99 -17.83 -10.40
C CYS A 307 -1.50 -16.61 -9.61
N ALA A 308 -1.81 -15.41 -10.10
CA ALA A 308 -1.56 -14.17 -9.38
C ALA A 308 -2.32 -14.18 -8.04
N GLY A 309 -1.60 -13.94 -6.95
CA GLY A 309 -2.08 -14.01 -5.58
C GLY A 309 -1.59 -12.85 -4.73
N VAL A 310 -1.97 -12.89 -3.46
CA VAL A 310 -1.48 -12.00 -2.40
C VAL A 310 -1.00 -12.88 -1.25
N TYR A 311 0.11 -12.53 -0.61
CA TYR A 311 0.54 -13.20 0.61
C TYR A 311 -0.40 -12.86 1.77
N VAL A 312 -0.91 -13.90 2.41
CA VAL A 312 -1.77 -13.85 3.60
C VAL A 312 -1.15 -14.69 4.71
N CYS A 313 -1.56 -14.50 5.96
CA CYS A 313 -1.21 -15.42 7.04
C CYS A 313 -1.71 -16.84 6.71
N ASP A 314 -0.89 -17.86 6.96
CA ASP A 314 -1.28 -19.25 6.75
C ASP A 314 -2.08 -19.81 7.93
N ALA A 315 -2.56 -21.05 7.80
CA ALA A 315 -3.39 -21.71 8.82
C ALA A 315 -2.63 -22.06 10.12
N SER A 316 -1.33 -21.78 10.21
CA SER A 316 -0.52 -21.95 11.44
C SER A 316 -0.32 -20.65 12.21
N GLY A 317 -0.52 -19.49 11.56
CA GLY A 317 -0.25 -18.17 12.15
C GLY A 317 1.24 -17.86 12.35
N ILE A 318 2.17 -18.69 11.87
CA ILE A 318 3.63 -18.44 12.01
C ILE A 318 4.36 -18.33 10.68
N ALA A 319 3.62 -18.24 9.57
CA ALA A 319 4.14 -18.01 8.23
C ALA A 319 3.09 -17.37 7.32
N THR A 320 3.52 -16.85 6.17
CA THR A 320 2.63 -16.38 5.10
C THR A 320 2.56 -17.37 3.94
N THR A 321 1.37 -17.56 3.38
CA THR A 321 1.13 -18.35 2.16
C THR A 321 0.59 -17.48 1.03
N CYS A 322 0.84 -17.84 -0.22
CA CYS A 322 0.37 -17.09 -1.38
C CYS A 322 -1.06 -17.54 -1.76
N GLN A 323 -2.07 -16.75 -1.39
CA GLN A 323 -3.46 -17.04 -1.73
C GLN A 323 -3.79 -16.53 -3.16
N PRO A 324 -4.21 -17.40 -4.10
CA PRO A 324 -4.54 -16.98 -5.45
C PRO A 324 -5.83 -16.15 -5.49
N THR A 325 -5.83 -15.09 -6.31
CA THR A 325 -6.99 -14.19 -6.50
C THR A 325 -8.00 -14.67 -7.54
N ARG A 326 -7.65 -15.73 -8.29
CA ARG A 326 -8.48 -16.36 -9.32
C ARG A 326 -8.16 -17.85 -9.42
N PHE A 327 -9.11 -18.64 -9.89
CA PHE A 327 -8.90 -20.06 -10.19
C PHE A 327 -8.11 -20.24 -11.51
N PRO A 328 -7.32 -21.32 -11.66
CA PRO A 328 -6.69 -21.67 -12.92
C PRO A 328 -7.71 -22.16 -13.96
N ASN A 329 -7.41 -21.93 -15.23
CA ASN A 329 -8.10 -22.57 -16.35
C ASN A 329 -7.48 -23.95 -16.61
N ASN A 330 -8.21 -24.83 -17.29
CA ASN A 330 -7.62 -26.05 -17.84
C ASN A 330 -7.04 -25.77 -19.24
N TRP A 331 -5.87 -26.32 -19.51
CA TRP A 331 -5.19 -26.26 -20.80
C TRP A 331 -4.88 -27.67 -21.30
N TYR A 332 -5.09 -27.91 -22.59
CA TYR A 332 -4.92 -29.19 -23.26
C TYR A 332 -3.80 -29.04 -24.29
N LEU A 333 -3.04 -30.10 -24.57
CA LEU A 333 -1.98 -30.02 -25.58
C LEU A 333 -2.62 -29.80 -26.96
N ASP A 334 -2.11 -28.83 -27.71
CA ASP A 334 -2.53 -28.45 -29.06
C ASP A 334 -1.33 -28.68 -29.99
N GLY A 335 -1.38 -29.78 -30.74
CA GLY A 335 -0.26 -30.34 -31.50
C GLY A 335 -0.08 -29.79 -32.92
N ASP A 336 -1.09 -29.14 -33.48
CA ASP A 336 -1.05 -28.58 -34.85
C ASP A 336 -1.41 -27.09 -34.95
N GLY A 337 -2.08 -26.51 -33.95
CA GLY A 337 -2.35 -25.08 -33.82
C GLY A 337 -3.75 -24.62 -34.23
N ASP A 338 -4.76 -25.50 -34.31
CA ASP A 338 -6.14 -25.08 -34.62
C ASP A 338 -6.93 -24.45 -33.45
N GLY A 339 -6.45 -24.62 -32.20
CA GLY A 339 -7.06 -24.04 -30.99
C GLY A 339 -7.98 -24.99 -30.21
N PHE A 340 -8.06 -26.26 -30.62
CA PHE A 340 -8.51 -27.38 -29.79
C PHE A 340 -7.31 -28.19 -29.30
N GLY A 341 -7.56 -29.17 -28.44
CA GLY A 341 -6.48 -30.00 -27.90
C GLY A 341 -6.98 -31.25 -27.17
N VAL A 342 -6.01 -32.11 -26.85
CA VAL A 342 -6.24 -33.48 -26.38
C VAL A 342 -5.51 -33.78 -25.06
N GLY A 343 -5.85 -34.93 -24.47
CA GLY A 343 -5.14 -35.50 -23.32
C GLY A 343 -5.53 -34.92 -21.97
N THR A 344 -4.59 -35.00 -21.02
CA THR A 344 -4.81 -34.59 -19.61
C THR A 344 -4.67 -33.09 -19.45
N ALA A 345 -5.69 -32.44 -18.90
CA ALA A 345 -5.67 -31.02 -18.60
C ALA A 345 -4.51 -30.63 -17.65
N VAL A 346 -3.73 -29.62 -18.06
CA VAL A 346 -2.82 -28.87 -17.19
C VAL A 346 -3.58 -27.66 -16.65
N SER A 347 -3.88 -27.64 -15.36
CA SER A 347 -4.53 -26.48 -14.74
C SER A 347 -3.52 -25.34 -14.54
N SER A 348 -3.73 -24.20 -15.20
CA SER A 348 -2.89 -23.00 -15.10
C SER A 348 -3.67 -21.70 -15.30
N CYS A 349 -3.25 -20.63 -14.62
CA CYS A 349 -3.80 -19.28 -14.77
C CYS A 349 -3.30 -18.54 -16.03
N VAL A 350 -2.32 -19.10 -16.75
CA VAL A 350 -1.81 -18.65 -18.06
C VAL A 350 -1.50 -19.88 -18.93
N PRO A 351 -1.44 -19.77 -20.28
CA PRO A 351 -1.08 -20.91 -21.13
C PRO A 351 0.28 -21.50 -20.72
N PRO A 352 0.41 -22.84 -20.51
CA PRO A 352 1.70 -23.48 -20.20
C PRO A 352 2.74 -23.34 -21.32
N GLY A 353 2.28 -23.20 -22.56
CA GLY A 353 3.07 -22.99 -23.77
C GLY A 353 2.22 -22.38 -24.88
N THR A 354 2.77 -22.26 -26.09
CA THR A 354 2.03 -21.85 -27.30
C THR A 354 1.37 -23.04 -28.02
N ASP A 355 1.68 -24.25 -27.56
CA ASP A 355 1.18 -25.56 -27.95
C ASP A 355 0.10 -26.05 -26.95
N TYR A 356 -0.74 -25.13 -26.47
CA TYR A 356 -1.79 -25.41 -25.49
C TYR A 356 -3.08 -24.64 -25.77
N ALA A 357 -4.15 -25.37 -26.04
CA ALA A 357 -5.52 -24.86 -26.19
C ALA A 357 -6.25 -24.76 -24.85
N ALA A 358 -7.21 -23.85 -24.75
CA ALA A 358 -8.18 -23.81 -23.64
C ALA A 358 -9.40 -24.72 -23.87
N THR A 359 -9.56 -25.22 -25.11
CA THR A 359 -10.67 -26.08 -25.53
C THR A 359 -10.20 -27.52 -25.64
N SER A 360 -11.00 -28.47 -25.15
CA SER A 360 -10.73 -29.89 -25.28
C SER A 360 -11.69 -30.59 -26.24
N GLY A 361 -11.29 -31.76 -26.72
CA GLY A 361 -12.15 -32.67 -27.47
C GLY A 361 -11.72 -32.93 -28.90
N ASP A 362 -10.55 -32.41 -29.29
CA ASP A 362 -9.86 -32.73 -30.53
C ASP A 362 -9.76 -34.25 -30.75
N CYS A 363 -10.19 -34.71 -31.94
CA CYS A 363 -10.13 -36.09 -32.34
C CYS A 363 -8.88 -36.45 -33.18
N ASN A 364 -8.09 -35.48 -33.67
CA ASN A 364 -6.91 -35.74 -34.50
C ASN A 364 -5.66 -34.84 -34.30
N ASP A 365 -5.53 -34.01 -33.25
CA ASP A 365 -4.30 -33.38 -32.68
C ASP A 365 -2.99 -33.62 -33.46
N GLY A 366 -2.84 -32.94 -34.59
CA GLY A 366 -1.96 -33.36 -35.69
C GLY A 366 -2.56 -33.28 -37.10
N ASN A 367 -3.79 -32.80 -37.27
CA ASN A 367 -4.34 -32.30 -38.53
C ASN A 367 -5.20 -31.06 -38.24
N PRO A 368 -4.75 -29.82 -38.55
CA PRO A 368 -5.42 -28.55 -38.18
C PRO A 368 -6.69 -28.26 -39.01
N PHE A 369 -7.30 -29.33 -39.52
CA PHE A 369 -8.53 -29.41 -40.29
C PHE A 369 -9.45 -30.48 -39.69
N THR A 370 -9.18 -31.02 -38.49
CA THR A 370 -9.99 -32.07 -37.86
C THR A 370 -10.18 -31.77 -36.37
N TYR A 371 -11.25 -31.04 -36.03
CA TYR A 371 -11.56 -30.59 -34.68
C TYR A 371 -13.09 -30.44 -34.46
N PRO A 372 -13.59 -30.44 -33.21
CA PRO A 372 -15.01 -30.32 -32.90
C PRO A 372 -15.72 -29.14 -33.58
N GLY A 373 -16.55 -29.45 -34.58
CA GLY A 373 -17.28 -28.45 -35.37
C GLY A 373 -16.48 -27.77 -36.50
N ALA A 374 -15.37 -28.36 -36.94
CA ALA A 374 -14.70 -27.96 -38.18
C ALA A 374 -15.63 -28.04 -39.41
N PRO A 375 -15.36 -27.29 -40.49
CA PRO A 375 -16.01 -27.53 -41.78
C PRO A 375 -15.50 -28.85 -42.38
N GLU A 376 -16.42 -29.74 -42.78
CA GLU A 376 -16.06 -30.94 -43.53
C GLU A 376 -15.35 -30.59 -44.85
N LEU A 377 -14.27 -31.32 -45.12
CA LEU A 377 -13.50 -31.29 -46.35
C LEU A 377 -13.84 -32.53 -47.17
N CYS A 378 -13.76 -32.43 -48.50
CA CYS A 378 -13.98 -33.60 -49.35
C CYS A 378 -12.68 -34.43 -49.45
N ASP A 379 -12.28 -35.11 -48.36
CA ASP A 379 -11.04 -35.90 -48.29
C ASP A 379 -11.21 -37.37 -47.86
N ALA A 380 -12.40 -37.79 -47.44
CA ALA A 380 -12.79 -39.06 -46.83
C ALA A 380 -12.26 -39.27 -45.39
N LEU A 381 -12.39 -38.25 -44.54
CA LEU A 381 -12.12 -38.27 -43.08
C LEU A 381 -13.26 -37.54 -42.34
N ASP A 382 -13.44 -37.83 -41.05
CA ASP A 382 -14.31 -37.07 -40.14
C ASP A 382 -13.55 -35.82 -39.70
N ASN A 383 -13.90 -34.64 -40.24
CA ASN A 383 -13.26 -33.39 -39.85
C ASN A 383 -13.93 -32.75 -38.62
N ASN A 384 -15.25 -32.81 -38.48
CA ASN A 384 -15.96 -32.12 -37.40
C ASN A 384 -16.03 -32.89 -36.06
N CYS A 385 -15.52 -34.13 -36.03
CA CYS A 385 -15.51 -35.06 -34.90
C CYS A 385 -16.91 -35.56 -34.47
N ASP A 386 -17.88 -35.70 -35.40
CA ASP A 386 -19.23 -36.24 -35.08
C ASP A 386 -19.36 -37.77 -35.17
N GLY A 387 -18.34 -38.44 -35.71
CA GLY A 387 -18.33 -39.89 -35.95
C GLY A 387 -18.71 -40.30 -37.38
N THR A 388 -18.92 -39.35 -38.29
CA THR A 388 -19.13 -39.58 -39.72
C THR A 388 -18.17 -38.72 -40.55
N PRO A 389 -17.60 -39.24 -41.67
CA PRO A 389 -16.84 -38.43 -42.62
C PRO A 389 -17.69 -37.34 -43.29
N GLU A 390 -18.18 -37.54 -44.53
CA GLU A 390 -18.94 -36.52 -45.23
C GLU A 390 -20.32 -36.96 -45.70
N GLY A 391 -21.22 -35.98 -45.80
CA GLY A 391 -22.42 -36.07 -46.62
C GLY A 391 -22.16 -35.73 -48.10
N PRO A 392 -23.04 -36.15 -49.03
CA PRO A 392 -22.95 -35.84 -50.46
C PRO A 392 -23.16 -34.36 -50.81
N GLU A 393 -23.35 -33.49 -49.81
CA GLU A 393 -23.39 -32.03 -49.94
C GLU A 393 -21.97 -31.42 -49.93
N VAL A 394 -20.97 -32.15 -49.40
CA VAL A 394 -19.56 -31.75 -49.32
C VAL A 394 -18.75 -32.35 -50.48
N CYS A 395 -18.98 -33.64 -50.77
CA CYS A 395 -18.45 -34.34 -51.95
C CYS A 395 -19.55 -34.58 -53.00
N PRO A 396 -19.62 -33.79 -54.09
CA PRO A 396 -20.62 -34.00 -55.13
C PRO A 396 -20.28 -35.24 -55.99
N GLY A 397 -21.24 -36.17 -56.15
CA GLY A 397 -21.14 -37.27 -57.12
C GLY A 397 -20.96 -38.65 -56.50
N GLU A 398 -20.04 -39.46 -57.04
CA GLU A 398 -19.74 -40.82 -56.56
C GLU A 398 -18.71 -40.87 -55.40
N GLY A 399 -18.30 -39.69 -54.90
CA GLY A 399 -17.26 -39.51 -53.89
C GLY A 399 -16.06 -38.71 -54.43
N ALA A 400 -15.14 -38.32 -53.54
CA ALA A 400 -13.94 -37.56 -53.89
C ALA A 400 -13.08 -38.27 -54.94
N SER A 401 -12.70 -37.57 -56.03
CA SER A 401 -11.93 -38.16 -57.14
C SER A 401 -10.71 -37.33 -57.56
N TRP A 402 -9.70 -38.02 -58.11
CA TRP A 402 -8.52 -37.41 -58.72
C TRP A 402 -8.75 -37.22 -60.23
N VAL A 403 -8.83 -35.97 -60.68
CA VAL A 403 -9.01 -35.62 -62.11
C VAL A 403 -7.65 -35.33 -62.76
N SER A 404 -7.38 -36.00 -63.89
CA SER A 404 -6.15 -35.81 -64.68
C SER A 404 -6.38 -34.84 -65.84
N LEU A 405 -5.74 -33.68 -65.78
CA LEU A 405 -5.77 -32.63 -66.79
C LEU A 405 -4.57 -32.77 -67.73
N THR A 406 -4.79 -32.70 -69.04
CA THR A 406 -3.70 -32.64 -70.03
C THR A 406 -3.44 -31.20 -70.43
N VAL A 407 -2.27 -30.66 -70.03
CA VAL A 407 -1.87 -29.26 -70.19
C VAL A 407 -0.55 -29.19 -70.94
N GLY A 408 -0.53 -28.44 -72.05
CA GLY A 408 0.62 -28.34 -72.95
C GLY A 408 0.63 -29.41 -74.05
N VAL A 409 1.81 -29.90 -74.41
CA VAL A 409 2.04 -30.91 -75.44
C VAL A 409 2.35 -32.29 -74.83
N THR A 410 2.25 -33.36 -75.64
CA THR A 410 2.34 -34.75 -75.16
C THR A 410 3.74 -35.19 -74.68
N ASP A 411 4.77 -34.39 -74.93
CA ASP A 411 6.16 -34.55 -74.47
C ASP A 411 6.54 -33.56 -73.34
N MET A 412 5.55 -32.85 -72.79
CA MET A 412 5.72 -31.92 -71.69
C MET A 412 6.02 -32.66 -70.38
N GLU A 413 7.04 -32.21 -69.66
CA GLU A 413 7.37 -32.67 -68.30
C GLU A 413 7.09 -31.51 -67.33
N TRP A 414 6.00 -31.56 -66.56
CA TRP A 414 5.78 -30.63 -65.46
C TRP A 414 6.60 -31.11 -64.25
N ARG A 415 7.61 -30.34 -63.86
CA ARG A 415 8.69 -30.77 -62.96
C ARG A 415 8.55 -30.28 -61.54
N SER A 416 7.98 -29.09 -61.34
CA SER A 416 7.62 -28.57 -60.02
C SER A 416 6.33 -27.74 -60.09
N ILE A 417 5.59 -27.75 -58.97
CA ILE A 417 4.27 -27.14 -58.81
C ILE A 417 4.20 -26.29 -57.53
N PHE A 418 3.47 -25.18 -57.58
CA PHE A 418 3.30 -24.28 -56.45
C PHE A 418 1.86 -23.75 -56.37
N THR A 419 1.29 -23.79 -55.17
CA THR A 419 0.04 -23.11 -54.79
C THR A 419 0.12 -22.69 -53.32
N GLU A 420 -0.38 -21.50 -53.00
CA GLU A 420 -0.61 -20.98 -51.64
C GLU A 420 -2.06 -20.48 -51.45
N VAL A 421 -2.86 -20.44 -52.52
CA VAL A 421 -4.24 -19.91 -52.53
C VAL A 421 -5.10 -20.84 -53.40
N PRO A 422 -6.27 -21.31 -52.93
CA PRO A 422 -7.11 -22.23 -53.69
C PRO A 422 -7.39 -21.76 -55.13
N GLY A 423 -7.05 -22.61 -56.10
CA GLY A 423 -7.19 -22.32 -57.53
C GLY A 423 -6.14 -21.36 -58.13
N ASP A 424 -5.12 -20.94 -57.38
CA ASP A 424 -3.93 -20.25 -57.90
C ASP A 424 -2.74 -21.21 -58.01
N VAL A 425 -2.58 -21.82 -59.18
CA VAL A 425 -1.63 -22.93 -59.38
C VAL A 425 -0.62 -22.57 -60.45
N THR A 426 0.66 -22.64 -60.12
CA THR A 426 1.75 -22.47 -61.09
C THR A 426 2.54 -23.76 -61.23
N VAL A 427 2.71 -24.25 -62.45
CA VAL A 427 3.64 -25.34 -62.79
C VAL A 427 4.76 -24.84 -63.69
N SER A 428 5.95 -25.39 -63.51
CA SER A 428 7.11 -25.18 -64.40
C SER A 428 7.62 -26.51 -64.95
N GLY A 429 8.22 -26.49 -66.14
CA GLY A 429 8.55 -27.72 -66.84
C GLY A 429 9.63 -27.62 -67.91
N ASN A 430 9.78 -28.70 -68.68
CA ASN A 430 10.75 -28.77 -69.77
C ASN A 430 10.45 -27.76 -70.90
N GLN A 431 11.44 -27.57 -71.79
CA GLN A 431 11.35 -26.70 -72.98
C GLN A 431 11.07 -25.20 -72.72
N GLY A 432 11.28 -24.72 -71.49
CA GLY A 432 11.00 -23.33 -71.10
C GLY A 432 9.57 -23.09 -70.61
N SER A 433 8.81 -24.16 -70.41
CA SER A 433 7.36 -24.10 -70.23
C SER A 433 6.95 -23.72 -68.81
N ILE A 434 5.92 -22.90 -68.72
CA ILE A 434 5.22 -22.52 -67.50
C ILE A 434 3.73 -22.58 -67.82
N ALA A 435 2.93 -23.09 -66.89
CA ALA A 435 1.47 -22.98 -66.97
C ALA A 435 0.90 -22.39 -65.68
N ILE A 436 -0.09 -21.52 -65.82
CA ILE A 436 -0.71 -20.79 -64.70
C ILE A 436 -2.22 -21.02 -64.73
N LEU A 437 -2.77 -21.58 -63.66
CA LEU A 437 -4.19 -21.49 -63.34
C LEU A 437 -4.39 -20.29 -62.41
N THR A 438 -5.35 -19.42 -62.72
CA THR A 438 -5.71 -18.27 -61.89
C THR A 438 -7.03 -18.54 -61.18
N PRO A 439 -7.27 -18.03 -59.95
CA PRO A 439 -8.49 -18.30 -59.19
C PRO A 439 -9.78 -18.11 -60.00
N GLY A 440 -10.63 -19.13 -60.00
CA GLY A 440 -11.89 -19.17 -60.76
C GLY A 440 -11.76 -19.54 -62.25
N ALA A 441 -10.55 -19.77 -62.78
CA ALA A 441 -10.36 -20.36 -64.10
C ALA A 441 -10.43 -21.89 -64.06
N SER A 442 -10.85 -22.51 -65.17
CA SER A 442 -10.90 -23.97 -65.35
C SER A 442 -9.87 -24.52 -66.34
N VAL A 443 -8.98 -23.65 -66.85
CA VAL A 443 -7.97 -24.00 -67.86
C VAL A 443 -6.67 -23.24 -67.58
N PHE A 444 -5.55 -23.97 -67.59
CA PHE A 444 -4.22 -23.41 -67.43
C PHE A 444 -3.79 -22.56 -68.65
N GLN A 445 -3.18 -21.41 -68.40
CA GLN A 445 -2.59 -20.54 -69.43
C GLN A 445 -1.11 -20.91 -69.64
N THR A 446 -0.74 -21.28 -70.87
CA THR A 446 0.62 -21.76 -71.23
C THR A 446 1.36 -20.80 -72.17
N ASN A 447 0.98 -19.52 -72.20
CA ASN A 447 1.37 -18.54 -73.22
C ASN A 447 2.34 -17.45 -72.70
N ALA A 448 3.00 -17.69 -71.58
CA ALA A 448 3.91 -16.74 -70.94
C ALA A 448 5.12 -16.41 -71.84
N THR A 449 5.37 -15.12 -72.06
CA THR A 449 6.35 -14.64 -73.03
C THR A 449 7.77 -14.54 -72.46
N ASN A 450 8.79 -14.70 -73.31
CA ASN A 450 10.21 -14.72 -72.92
C ASN A 450 10.62 -15.77 -71.87
N CYS A 451 9.72 -16.67 -71.47
CA CYS A 451 9.93 -17.61 -70.39
C CYS A 451 10.85 -18.79 -70.69
N GLY A 452 11.40 -18.92 -71.90
CA GLY A 452 12.44 -19.91 -72.16
C GLY A 452 12.77 -20.08 -73.63
N ASP A 453 13.47 -21.16 -73.91
CA ASP A 453 13.53 -21.81 -75.22
C ASP A 453 13.65 -23.32 -74.98
N SER A 454 13.59 -24.12 -76.04
CA SER A 454 13.58 -25.60 -75.96
C SER A 454 14.77 -26.21 -75.21
N ASN A 455 15.85 -25.44 -74.97
CA ASN A 455 17.04 -25.90 -74.26
C ASN A 455 17.06 -25.49 -72.77
N ARG A 456 16.09 -24.68 -72.29
CA ARG A 456 15.99 -24.22 -70.90
C ARG A 456 14.79 -24.85 -70.18
N GLY A 457 14.91 -26.09 -69.73
CA GLY A 457 13.91 -26.69 -68.82
C GLY A 457 13.94 -26.01 -67.45
N TRP A 458 12.76 -25.62 -66.94
CA TRP A 458 12.58 -25.20 -65.55
C TRP A 458 12.39 -26.42 -64.67
N ASN A 459 13.07 -26.44 -63.54
CA ASN A 459 12.97 -27.50 -62.54
C ASN A 459 12.21 -27.02 -61.30
N ALA A 460 12.36 -25.72 -60.96
CA ALA A 460 11.88 -25.13 -59.73
C ALA A 460 10.90 -23.98 -59.98
N VAL A 461 9.85 -23.89 -59.17
CA VAL A 461 8.94 -22.74 -59.13
C VAL A 461 8.50 -22.39 -57.69
N TRP A 462 8.47 -21.10 -57.37
CA TRP A 462 7.92 -20.55 -56.13
C TRP A 462 7.30 -19.18 -56.43
N ALA A 463 6.18 -18.78 -55.80
CA ALA A 463 5.54 -17.49 -56.07
C ALA A 463 5.42 -16.60 -54.84
N ASP A 464 5.78 -15.33 -55.01
CA ASP A 464 5.67 -14.30 -53.98
C ASP A 464 4.26 -13.70 -53.96
N MET A 465 3.36 -14.31 -53.21
CA MET A 465 1.97 -13.86 -53.09
C MET A 465 1.86 -12.45 -52.48
N ALA A 466 2.85 -12.02 -51.68
CA ALA A 466 2.96 -10.65 -51.16
C ALA A 466 3.49 -9.64 -52.21
N SER A 467 3.88 -10.09 -53.41
CA SER A 467 4.33 -9.28 -54.54
C SER A 467 3.49 -9.57 -55.79
N GLN A 468 2.16 -9.48 -55.64
CA GLN A 468 1.17 -9.72 -56.70
C GLN A 468 1.27 -11.13 -57.36
N GLY A 469 1.76 -12.12 -56.61
CA GLY A 469 1.98 -13.47 -57.10
C GLY A 469 3.14 -13.57 -58.11
N ARG A 470 4.15 -12.69 -58.02
CA ARG A 470 5.35 -12.77 -58.88
C ARG A 470 6.01 -14.13 -58.73
N ILE A 471 6.13 -14.85 -59.84
CA ILE A 471 6.67 -16.21 -59.86
C ILE A 471 8.19 -16.14 -60.04
N TYR A 472 8.93 -16.94 -59.29
CA TYR A 472 10.38 -17.11 -59.36
C TYR A 472 10.72 -18.53 -59.80
N ILE A 473 11.66 -18.67 -60.75
CA ILE A 473 11.93 -19.94 -61.44
C ILE A 473 13.43 -20.23 -61.60
N GLY A 474 13.77 -21.52 -61.50
CA GLY A 474 15.14 -22.04 -61.61
C GLY A 474 15.26 -23.21 -62.59
N SER A 475 16.30 -23.22 -63.42
CA SER A 475 16.42 -24.13 -64.57
C SER A 475 17.55 -25.15 -64.48
N SER A 476 17.41 -26.24 -65.25
CA SER A 476 18.50 -27.19 -65.54
C SER A 476 19.63 -26.54 -66.36
N GLY A 477 19.43 -25.35 -66.92
CA GLY A 477 20.49 -24.54 -67.53
C GLY A 477 21.28 -23.68 -66.53
N GLY A 478 20.87 -23.64 -65.26
CA GLY A 478 21.45 -22.77 -64.22
C GLY A 478 21.11 -21.29 -64.37
N TYR A 479 20.06 -20.98 -65.12
CA TYR A 479 19.44 -19.66 -65.16
C TYR A 479 18.43 -19.50 -64.02
N LEU A 480 18.40 -18.30 -63.44
CA LEU A 480 17.31 -17.80 -62.59
C LEU A 480 16.53 -16.71 -63.35
N ALA A 481 15.22 -16.71 -63.18
CA ALA A 481 14.32 -15.70 -63.74
C ALA A 481 13.13 -15.45 -62.81
N TYR A 482 12.37 -14.39 -63.09
CA TYR A 482 11.03 -14.19 -62.53
C TYR A 482 10.02 -13.90 -63.63
N LEU A 483 8.75 -14.27 -63.43
CA LEU A 483 7.62 -13.95 -64.30
C LEU A 483 6.75 -12.90 -63.59
N ASP A 484 6.60 -11.73 -64.20
CA ASP A 484 5.67 -10.72 -63.70
C ASP A 484 4.27 -10.98 -64.26
N ARG A 485 3.35 -11.43 -63.39
CA ARG A 485 1.99 -11.84 -63.78
C ARG A 485 1.21 -10.73 -64.48
N SER A 486 1.48 -9.46 -64.16
CA SER A 486 0.81 -8.32 -64.82
C SER A 486 1.21 -8.17 -66.30
N GLN A 487 2.40 -8.65 -66.67
CA GLN A 487 2.94 -8.59 -68.04
C GLN A 487 2.84 -9.94 -68.78
N ASN A 488 2.55 -11.03 -68.06
CA ASN A 488 2.67 -12.42 -68.52
C ASN A 488 3.99 -12.67 -69.27
N ALA A 489 5.08 -12.20 -68.65
CA ALA A 489 6.41 -12.17 -69.25
C ALA A 489 7.51 -12.47 -68.23
N CYS A 490 8.51 -13.24 -68.64
CA CYS A 490 9.68 -13.55 -67.82
C CYS A 490 10.85 -12.59 -68.06
N THR A 491 11.55 -12.27 -66.98
CA THR A 491 12.81 -11.54 -66.95
C THR A 491 13.91 -12.45 -66.39
N ALA A 492 14.90 -12.79 -67.20
CA ALA A 492 16.10 -13.50 -66.74
C ALA A 492 16.96 -12.58 -65.86
N THR A 493 17.44 -13.09 -64.72
CA THR A 493 18.19 -12.30 -63.74
C THR A 493 19.65 -12.73 -63.61
N HIS A 494 19.91 -14.04 -63.58
CA HIS A 494 21.25 -14.61 -63.37
C HIS A 494 21.46 -15.89 -64.18
N SER A 495 22.72 -16.24 -64.43
CA SER A 495 23.13 -17.52 -64.99
C SER A 495 24.43 -18.02 -64.36
N PHE A 496 24.49 -19.30 -64.01
CA PHE A 496 25.65 -19.98 -63.46
C PHE A 496 25.70 -21.45 -63.90
N ALA A 497 26.88 -22.06 -63.94
CA ALA A 497 27.07 -23.38 -64.55
C ALA A 497 26.72 -24.57 -63.62
N ARG A 498 25.53 -24.58 -62.99
CA ARG A 498 24.97 -25.70 -62.21
C ARG A 498 23.46 -25.73 -62.31
N TRP A 499 22.85 -26.92 -62.26
CA TRP A 499 21.41 -27.09 -62.43
C TRP A 499 20.69 -26.65 -61.16
N VAL A 500 19.83 -25.63 -61.22
CA VAL A 500 18.93 -25.33 -60.10
C VAL A 500 17.87 -26.43 -60.06
N GLN A 501 17.63 -27.03 -58.89
CA GLN A 501 16.63 -28.09 -58.74
C GLN A 501 15.36 -27.60 -58.04
N ALA A 502 15.49 -26.86 -56.93
CA ALA A 502 14.36 -26.28 -56.21
C ALA A 502 14.64 -24.87 -55.66
N LEU A 503 13.56 -24.16 -55.33
CA LEU A 503 13.52 -22.80 -54.80
C LEU A 503 12.42 -22.71 -53.72
N VAL A 504 12.68 -21.99 -52.64
CA VAL A 504 11.65 -21.58 -51.67
C VAL A 504 11.93 -20.15 -51.19
N GLY A 505 10.88 -19.35 -51.01
CA GLY A 505 11.00 -17.97 -50.54
C GLY A 505 10.18 -17.68 -49.30
N PHE A 506 10.62 -16.71 -48.51
CA PHE A 506 9.85 -16.12 -47.42
C PHE A 506 10.26 -14.66 -47.18
N ARG A 507 9.60 -13.99 -46.24
CA ARG A 507 9.99 -12.64 -45.77
C ARG A 507 10.81 -12.74 -44.50
N HIS A 508 12.01 -12.15 -44.49
CA HIS A 508 12.85 -12.03 -43.30
C HIS A 508 13.12 -10.54 -43.00
N ALA A 509 12.76 -10.08 -41.80
CA ALA A 509 12.80 -8.66 -41.42
C ALA A 509 12.13 -7.72 -42.44
N GLY A 510 11.07 -8.20 -43.11
CA GLY A 510 10.33 -7.48 -44.16
C GLY A 510 10.92 -7.59 -45.58
N ALA A 511 12.16 -8.05 -45.75
CA ALA A 511 12.79 -8.24 -47.06
C ALA A 511 12.47 -9.62 -47.66
N LEU A 512 12.47 -9.74 -49.00
CA LEU A 512 12.38 -11.02 -49.70
C LEU A 512 13.70 -11.80 -49.57
N GLU A 513 13.60 -13.05 -49.16
CA GLU A 513 14.71 -13.99 -49.08
C GLU A 513 14.30 -15.31 -49.75
N ILE A 514 14.78 -15.53 -50.98
CA ILE A 514 14.64 -16.79 -51.72
C ILE A 514 15.88 -17.63 -51.44
N HIS A 515 15.70 -18.85 -50.97
CA HIS A 515 16.74 -19.86 -50.91
C HIS A 515 16.59 -20.83 -52.07
N GLY A 516 17.71 -21.36 -52.57
CA GLY A 516 17.71 -22.30 -53.68
C GLY A 516 18.86 -23.29 -53.62
N VAL A 517 18.66 -24.42 -54.29
CA VAL A 517 19.59 -25.56 -54.29
C VAL A 517 19.97 -25.97 -55.70
N THR A 518 21.20 -26.47 -55.87
CA THR A 518 21.69 -26.94 -57.17
C THR A 518 22.24 -28.36 -57.12
N GLU A 519 22.01 -29.10 -58.20
CA GLU A 519 22.78 -30.29 -58.56
C GLU A 519 23.95 -29.93 -59.49
N ASN A 520 25.02 -30.72 -59.42
CA ASN A 520 25.92 -30.94 -60.55
C ASN A 520 26.12 -32.45 -60.72
N SER A 521 26.02 -32.95 -61.95
CA SER A 521 25.78 -34.36 -62.23
C SER A 521 26.85 -35.30 -61.67
N GLY A 522 26.45 -36.21 -60.78
CA GLY A 522 27.22 -37.41 -60.44
C GLY A 522 28.43 -37.24 -59.52
N SER A 523 28.55 -36.14 -58.75
CA SER A 523 29.70 -35.94 -57.84
C SER A 523 29.32 -35.55 -56.41
N VAL A 524 29.92 -36.26 -55.44
CA VAL A 524 29.45 -36.36 -54.04
C VAL A 524 29.44 -35.06 -53.23
N ASN A 525 30.21 -34.05 -53.64
CA ASN A 525 30.37 -32.75 -52.97
C ASN A 525 30.21 -31.58 -53.98
N GLN A 526 29.37 -31.75 -55.01
CA GLN A 526 29.17 -30.73 -56.06
C GLN A 526 27.73 -30.17 -56.14
N GLY A 527 26.96 -30.27 -55.07
CA GLY A 527 25.83 -29.35 -54.91
C GLY A 527 26.30 -27.93 -54.60
N LEU A 528 25.35 -26.99 -54.55
CA LEU A 528 25.47 -25.69 -53.90
C LEU A 528 24.13 -25.36 -53.26
N THR A 529 24.18 -24.44 -52.31
CA THR A 529 23.04 -23.65 -51.88
C THR A 529 23.28 -22.18 -52.21
N PHE A 530 22.22 -21.42 -52.42
CA PHE A 530 22.29 -19.98 -52.60
C PHE A 530 21.13 -19.27 -51.92
N ARG A 531 21.31 -17.96 -51.72
CA ARG A 531 20.29 -16.99 -51.35
C ARG A 531 20.19 -15.93 -52.43
N TRP A 532 18.98 -15.56 -52.79
CA TRP A 532 18.64 -14.55 -53.77
C TRP A 532 17.58 -13.58 -53.20
N THR A 533 17.70 -12.28 -53.44
CA THR A 533 16.66 -11.29 -53.03
C THR A 533 15.48 -11.18 -54.00
N GLY A 534 15.49 -11.94 -55.10
CA GLY A 534 14.54 -11.80 -56.20
C GLY A 534 14.92 -10.73 -57.24
N ASP A 535 15.90 -9.88 -56.95
CA ASP A 535 16.33 -8.77 -57.82
C ASP A 535 17.30 -9.21 -58.93
N ILE A 536 17.81 -8.22 -59.69
CA ILE A 536 18.86 -8.40 -60.71
C ILE A 536 20.17 -7.79 -60.20
N GLY A 537 21.29 -8.49 -60.40
CA GLY A 537 22.64 -7.94 -60.22
C GLY A 537 23.46 -8.66 -59.17
N THR A 538 24.78 -8.55 -59.27
CA THR A 538 25.76 -9.43 -58.58
C THR A 538 25.72 -9.42 -57.06
N GLY A 539 25.16 -8.39 -56.42
CA GLY A 539 24.94 -8.36 -54.96
C GLY A 539 23.66 -9.07 -54.48
N SER A 540 22.70 -9.29 -55.37
CA SER A 540 21.39 -9.89 -55.04
C SER A 540 21.46 -11.41 -54.83
N LEU A 541 22.45 -12.09 -55.43
CA LEU A 541 22.66 -13.54 -55.40
C LEU A 541 23.95 -13.88 -54.65
N ASN A 542 23.83 -14.68 -53.59
CA ASN A 542 24.91 -15.02 -52.67
C ASN A 542 24.96 -16.54 -52.46
N PHE A 543 26.10 -17.18 -52.73
CA PHE A 543 26.26 -18.63 -52.56
C PHE A 543 26.71 -19.00 -51.14
N GLY A 544 26.29 -20.18 -50.66
CA GLY A 544 26.80 -20.76 -49.42
C GLY A 544 28.29 -21.10 -49.52
N THR A 545 29.05 -20.94 -48.43
CA THR A 545 30.49 -21.23 -48.40
C THR A 545 30.80 -22.69 -48.06
N ASN A 546 29.83 -23.41 -47.48
CA ASN A 546 29.97 -24.82 -47.11
C ASN A 546 29.74 -25.72 -48.34
N THR A 547 30.61 -26.71 -48.54
CA THR A 547 30.41 -27.75 -49.56
C THR A 547 29.25 -28.66 -49.18
N VAL A 548 28.26 -28.78 -50.08
CA VAL A 548 27.13 -29.70 -49.93
C VAL A 548 27.17 -30.79 -51.01
N GLY A 549 26.59 -31.95 -50.71
CA GLY A 549 26.29 -32.95 -51.75
C GLY A 549 25.22 -32.46 -52.73
N PRO A 550 24.94 -33.19 -53.82
CA PRO A 550 23.85 -32.83 -54.73
C PRO A 550 22.52 -32.78 -53.98
N LEU A 551 21.72 -31.75 -54.29
CA LEU A 551 20.44 -31.45 -53.67
C LEU A 551 19.34 -31.43 -54.73
N PHE A 552 18.19 -32.00 -54.41
CA PHE A 552 17.04 -32.09 -55.30
C PHE A 552 15.91 -31.14 -54.87
N ASP A 553 15.72 -30.94 -53.56
CA ASP A 553 14.62 -30.10 -53.05
C ASP A 553 14.99 -29.26 -51.82
N ILE A 554 14.23 -28.19 -51.60
CA ILE A 554 14.35 -27.23 -50.49
C ILE A 554 12.97 -26.67 -50.12
N HIS A 555 12.61 -26.76 -48.84
CA HIS A 555 11.39 -26.15 -48.32
C HIS A 555 11.62 -25.55 -46.94
N GLY A 556 10.88 -24.49 -46.63
CA GLY A 556 10.93 -23.83 -45.33
C GLY A 556 10.05 -22.60 -45.23
N ARG A 557 9.55 -22.33 -44.02
CA ARG A 557 8.68 -21.17 -43.71
C ARG A 557 9.42 -20.02 -43.04
N SER A 558 10.64 -20.27 -42.55
CA SER A 558 11.50 -19.28 -41.90
C SER A 558 12.96 -19.76 -41.92
N ARG A 559 13.92 -18.88 -41.56
CA ARG A 559 15.33 -19.30 -41.43
C ARG A 559 15.58 -20.43 -40.42
N SER A 560 14.77 -20.57 -39.37
CA SER A 560 14.92 -21.64 -38.37
C SER A 560 14.27 -22.94 -38.82
N ALA A 561 13.22 -22.85 -39.64
CA ALA A 561 12.46 -23.96 -40.20
C ALA A 561 12.67 -24.00 -41.73
N LEU A 562 13.90 -24.31 -42.15
CA LEU A 562 14.33 -24.37 -43.55
C LEU A 562 15.32 -25.53 -43.76
N PHE A 563 14.91 -26.49 -44.60
CA PHE A 563 15.64 -27.72 -44.88
C PHE A 563 15.84 -27.93 -46.38
N ALA A 564 16.93 -28.63 -46.73
CA ALA A 564 17.26 -29.02 -48.09
C ALA A 564 17.67 -30.50 -48.13
N VAL A 565 17.16 -31.24 -49.12
CA VAL A 565 17.36 -32.69 -49.25
C VAL A 565 18.01 -33.06 -50.58
N GLY A 566 18.67 -34.22 -50.57
CA GLY A 566 19.34 -34.71 -51.76
C GLY A 566 19.97 -36.08 -51.63
N GLY A 567 20.96 -36.31 -52.48
CA GLY A 567 21.74 -37.53 -52.48
C GLY A 567 22.51 -37.79 -53.77
N PHE A 568 23.16 -38.94 -53.86
CA PHE A 568 23.94 -39.34 -55.04
C PHE A 568 23.83 -40.86 -55.31
N ASP A 569 24.27 -41.29 -56.49
CA ASP A 569 23.95 -42.63 -57.01
C ASP A 569 24.70 -43.80 -56.35
N SER A 570 25.89 -43.56 -55.79
CA SER A 570 26.82 -44.61 -55.36
C SER A 570 27.25 -44.48 -53.89
N GLY A 571 27.79 -45.56 -53.32
CA GLY A 571 28.21 -45.61 -51.90
C GLY A 571 27.05 -45.92 -50.93
N SER A 572 27.40 -46.02 -49.64
CA SER A 572 26.44 -46.32 -48.55
C SER A 572 25.63 -45.09 -48.13
N ASN A 573 26.29 -43.93 -48.03
CA ASN A 573 25.73 -42.70 -47.46
C ASN A 573 24.97 -41.90 -48.54
N ARG A 574 23.95 -42.52 -49.16
CA ARG A 574 23.27 -41.96 -50.33
C ARG A 574 22.38 -40.76 -50.01
N ALA A 575 21.82 -40.71 -48.81
CA ALA A 575 20.98 -39.60 -48.35
C ALA A 575 21.80 -38.32 -48.10
N ARG A 576 21.15 -37.16 -48.27
CA ARG A 576 21.62 -35.86 -47.79
C ARG A 576 20.43 -35.10 -47.22
N LEU A 577 20.60 -34.54 -46.02
CA LEU A 577 19.67 -33.59 -45.42
C LEU A 577 20.47 -32.51 -44.69
N TYR A 578 20.19 -31.26 -45.04
CA TYR A 578 20.80 -30.09 -44.43
C TYR A 578 19.72 -29.17 -43.87
N ARG A 579 20.03 -28.47 -42.78
CA ARG A 579 19.23 -27.36 -42.25
C ARG A 579 20.00 -26.06 -42.39
N PHE A 580 19.28 -24.95 -42.58
CA PHE A 580 19.87 -23.61 -42.54
C PHE A 580 20.10 -23.17 -41.08
N ASN A 581 21.28 -22.63 -40.79
CA ASN A 581 21.60 -22.08 -39.46
C ASN A 581 21.42 -20.55 -39.48
N PRO A 582 20.42 -19.97 -38.78
CA PRO A 582 20.14 -18.53 -38.80
C PRO A 582 21.31 -17.67 -38.31
N SER A 583 22.08 -18.18 -37.34
CA SER A 583 23.14 -17.45 -36.63
C SER A 583 24.44 -17.35 -37.43
N THR A 584 24.72 -18.32 -38.31
CA THR A 584 25.90 -18.31 -39.19
C THR A 584 25.56 -17.95 -40.64
N GLY A 585 24.28 -18.03 -41.03
CA GLY A 585 23.83 -17.86 -42.41
C GLY A 585 24.29 -18.97 -43.35
N GLN A 586 24.69 -20.13 -42.81
CA GLN A 586 25.23 -21.26 -43.57
C GLN A 586 24.40 -22.54 -43.35
N TRP A 587 24.54 -23.47 -44.29
CA TRP A 587 23.90 -24.78 -44.22
C TRP A 587 24.75 -25.78 -43.43
N GLN A 588 24.10 -26.59 -42.60
CA GLN A 588 24.71 -27.61 -41.75
C GLN A 588 24.05 -28.97 -42.01
N SER A 589 24.82 -30.05 -41.98
CA SER A 589 24.28 -31.41 -42.19
C SER A 589 23.59 -31.89 -40.92
N GLU A 590 22.39 -32.46 -41.05
CA GLU A 590 21.70 -33.16 -39.97
C GLU A 590 22.15 -34.63 -39.85
N MET A 591 23.15 -35.05 -40.65
CA MET A 591 23.87 -36.33 -40.56
C MET A 591 22.99 -37.61 -40.67
N VAL A 592 21.79 -37.47 -41.27
CA VAL A 592 20.79 -38.54 -41.43
C VAL A 592 21.34 -39.80 -42.10
N GLU A 593 22.35 -39.65 -42.97
CA GLU A 593 23.06 -40.77 -43.61
C GLU A 593 23.86 -41.67 -42.64
N THR A 594 23.95 -41.29 -41.37
CA THR A 594 24.65 -42.03 -40.30
C THR A 594 23.80 -42.24 -39.05
N THR A 595 22.78 -41.41 -38.80
CA THR A 595 21.85 -41.58 -37.67
C THR A 595 20.64 -42.45 -38.04
N VAL A 596 20.26 -42.53 -39.32
CA VAL A 596 19.14 -43.35 -39.80
C VAL A 596 19.62 -44.33 -40.87
N ALA A 597 19.47 -45.63 -40.59
CA ALA A 597 19.91 -46.70 -41.48
C ALA A 597 19.08 -46.78 -42.79
N ASP A 598 19.71 -47.34 -43.83
CA ASP A 598 19.08 -47.73 -45.10
C ASP A 598 18.28 -46.63 -45.83
N LEU A 599 18.75 -45.38 -45.78
CA LEU A 599 18.17 -44.28 -46.56
C LEU A 599 18.76 -44.19 -47.97
N GLY A 600 17.87 -44.16 -48.96
CA GLY A 600 18.20 -43.77 -50.32
C GLY A 600 18.43 -42.26 -50.47
N ARG A 601 18.48 -41.77 -51.71
CA ARG A 601 18.49 -40.33 -51.98
C ARG A 601 17.17 -39.72 -51.55
N LEU A 602 17.20 -38.67 -50.75
CA LEU A 602 16.02 -37.89 -50.39
C LEU A 602 15.73 -36.90 -51.52
N ARG A 603 14.47 -36.80 -51.94
CA ARG A 603 14.02 -36.10 -53.15
C ARG A 603 13.10 -34.93 -52.90
N GLY A 604 12.22 -35.03 -51.92
CA GLY A 604 11.29 -33.98 -51.53
C GLY A 604 11.31 -33.77 -50.02
N VAL A 605 11.10 -32.52 -49.60
CA VAL A 605 11.03 -32.09 -48.20
C VAL A 605 9.90 -31.09 -48.02
N TRP A 606 9.11 -31.23 -46.96
CA TRP A 606 8.04 -30.30 -46.62
C TRP A 606 8.16 -29.86 -45.17
N VAL A 607 7.80 -28.61 -44.90
CA VAL A 607 7.92 -27.99 -43.57
C VAL A 607 6.57 -27.40 -43.18
N VAL A 608 5.96 -27.96 -42.14
CA VAL A 608 4.68 -27.52 -41.59
C VAL A 608 4.92 -26.36 -40.63
N ASN A 609 5.86 -26.53 -39.69
CA ASN A 609 6.30 -25.53 -38.73
C ASN A 609 7.77 -25.83 -38.30
N ASP A 610 8.26 -25.20 -37.23
CA ASP A 610 9.62 -25.43 -36.72
C ASP A 610 9.78 -26.75 -35.93
N LYS A 611 8.69 -27.27 -35.37
CA LYS A 611 8.60 -28.57 -34.71
C LYS A 611 8.32 -29.74 -35.68
N LEU A 612 7.88 -29.48 -36.90
CA LEU A 612 7.39 -30.52 -37.82
C LEU A 612 7.78 -30.30 -39.28
N ALA A 613 8.50 -31.26 -39.82
CA ALA A 613 8.86 -31.38 -41.23
C ALA A 613 8.90 -32.86 -41.66
N PHE A 614 8.80 -33.12 -42.96
CA PHE A 614 8.86 -34.46 -43.56
C PHE A 614 9.85 -34.49 -44.71
N ALA A 615 10.50 -35.63 -44.96
CA ALA A 615 11.37 -35.83 -46.11
C ALA A 615 11.19 -37.23 -46.71
N VAL A 616 11.13 -37.33 -48.04
CA VAL A 616 10.85 -38.58 -48.77
C VAL A 616 11.91 -38.85 -49.85
N GLY A 617 12.04 -40.10 -50.31
CA GLY A 617 13.02 -40.43 -51.35
C GLY A 617 13.05 -41.86 -51.90
N ASP A 618 14.14 -42.19 -52.60
CA ASP A 618 14.43 -43.53 -53.15
C ASP A 618 14.38 -44.61 -52.06
N ALA A 619 13.90 -45.81 -52.39
CA ALA A 619 14.07 -46.99 -51.56
C ALA A 619 15.55 -47.44 -51.44
N LEU A 620 15.93 -47.96 -50.27
CA LEU A 620 17.20 -48.65 -50.02
C LEU A 620 16.99 -49.71 -48.91
N GLY A 621 17.82 -50.77 -48.87
CA GLY A 621 17.71 -51.83 -47.86
C GLY A 621 16.39 -52.64 -47.87
N GLY A 622 15.53 -52.46 -48.89
CA GLY A 622 14.17 -53.00 -48.92
C GLY A 622 13.12 -52.12 -48.22
N GLN A 623 13.46 -50.86 -47.91
CA GLN A 623 12.56 -49.88 -47.30
C GLN A 623 12.50 -48.60 -48.12
N ASN A 624 11.31 -48.03 -48.28
CA ASN A 624 11.11 -46.70 -48.84
C ASN A 624 11.62 -45.63 -47.85
N SER A 625 12.25 -44.57 -48.34
CA SER A 625 12.80 -43.52 -47.47
C SER A 625 11.71 -42.50 -47.14
N VAL A 626 11.20 -42.54 -45.90
CA VAL A 626 10.27 -41.54 -45.35
C VAL A 626 10.73 -41.16 -43.94
N LEU A 627 10.90 -39.87 -43.71
CA LEU A 627 11.41 -39.28 -42.48
C LEU A 627 10.46 -38.22 -41.93
N GLN A 628 10.45 -38.08 -40.61
CA GLN A 628 9.78 -37.01 -39.87
C GLN A 628 10.78 -36.30 -38.95
N TRP A 629 10.64 -34.98 -38.85
CA TRP A 629 11.31 -34.11 -37.90
C TRP A 629 10.38 -33.80 -36.71
N ASP A 630 10.93 -33.84 -35.50
CA ASP A 630 10.19 -33.64 -34.23
C ASP A 630 10.50 -32.30 -33.52
N GLY A 631 11.21 -31.39 -34.18
CA GLY A 631 11.76 -30.16 -33.60
C GLY A 631 13.21 -30.29 -33.11
N SER A 632 13.72 -31.51 -33.00
CA SER A 632 15.05 -31.82 -32.46
C SER A 632 15.84 -32.86 -33.28
N THR A 633 15.18 -33.89 -33.82
CA THR A 633 15.81 -34.99 -34.57
C THR A 633 14.98 -35.42 -35.78
N TRP A 634 15.66 -36.04 -36.75
CA TRP A 634 15.03 -36.74 -37.88
C TRP A 634 14.94 -38.24 -37.58
N SER A 635 13.75 -38.80 -37.67
CA SER A 635 13.48 -40.23 -37.47
C SER A 635 12.76 -40.85 -38.68
N ARG A 636 12.84 -42.18 -38.85
CA ARG A 636 12.17 -42.90 -39.94
C ARG A 636 10.72 -43.20 -39.56
N MET A 637 9.78 -42.77 -40.41
CA MET A 637 8.37 -43.15 -40.26
C MET A 637 8.15 -44.62 -40.69
N PRO A 638 7.16 -45.32 -40.11
CA PRO A 638 6.59 -46.51 -40.74
C PRO A 638 6.05 -46.16 -42.13
N PHE A 639 6.29 -46.99 -43.14
CA PHE A 639 5.74 -46.82 -44.49
C PHE A 639 5.52 -48.19 -45.17
N PRO A 640 4.48 -48.36 -46.02
CA PRO A 640 4.19 -49.61 -46.71
C PRO A 640 5.25 -49.96 -47.75
N ASN A 641 6.18 -50.84 -47.36
CA ASN A 641 7.22 -51.39 -48.23
C ASN A 641 6.70 -52.55 -49.12
N THR A 642 5.42 -52.51 -49.50
CA THR A 642 4.80 -53.48 -50.43
C THR A 642 5.29 -53.27 -51.87
N ASN A 643 5.77 -52.06 -52.17
CA ASN A 643 6.40 -51.68 -53.43
C ASN A 643 7.72 -50.97 -53.13
N THR A 644 8.73 -51.20 -53.97
CA THR A 644 10.02 -50.50 -53.93
C THR A 644 9.90 -49.22 -54.74
N GLU A 645 9.71 -48.08 -54.06
CA GLU A 645 9.37 -46.82 -54.71
C GLU A 645 10.56 -45.89 -54.96
N THR A 646 10.32 -44.95 -55.86
CA THR A 646 11.01 -43.66 -55.90
C THR A 646 10.00 -42.62 -55.47
N LEU A 647 9.98 -42.28 -54.18
CA LEU A 647 9.10 -41.24 -53.65
C LEU A 647 9.63 -39.87 -54.09
N THR A 648 8.79 -39.08 -54.75
CA THR A 648 9.20 -37.91 -55.53
C THR A 648 9.10 -36.61 -54.75
N SER A 649 7.93 -36.32 -54.19
CA SER A 649 7.66 -35.13 -53.40
C SER A 649 6.61 -35.41 -52.32
N VAL A 650 6.51 -34.53 -51.33
CA VAL A 650 5.66 -34.65 -50.13
C VAL A 650 5.02 -33.29 -49.83
N VAL A 651 3.75 -33.31 -49.42
CA VAL A 651 3.04 -32.16 -48.84
C VAL A 651 2.38 -32.60 -47.54
N ALA A 652 2.36 -31.74 -46.53
CA ALA A 652 1.73 -32.05 -45.24
C ALA A 652 1.10 -30.83 -44.58
N PHE A 653 0.01 -31.07 -43.86
CA PHE A 653 -0.72 -30.03 -43.12
C PHE A 653 -0.56 -30.16 -41.61
N GLY A 654 -0.25 -31.37 -41.13
CA GLY A 654 0.03 -31.66 -39.72
C GLY A 654 0.75 -33.01 -39.56
N ALA A 655 0.99 -33.44 -38.33
CA ALA A 655 1.71 -34.68 -38.00
C ALA A 655 1.01 -35.96 -38.53
N LYS A 656 -0.30 -35.87 -38.78
CA LYS A 656 -1.22 -36.96 -39.13
C LYS A 656 -1.95 -36.69 -40.45
N SER A 657 -1.46 -35.74 -41.24
CA SER A 657 -2.06 -35.31 -42.52
C SER A 657 -0.93 -35.06 -43.52
N VAL A 658 -0.49 -36.15 -44.17
CA VAL A 658 0.71 -36.20 -45.01
C VAL A 658 0.40 -36.92 -46.32
N TYR A 659 0.80 -36.32 -47.44
CA TYR A 659 0.56 -36.83 -48.79
C TYR A 659 1.90 -36.97 -49.53
N VAL A 660 2.14 -38.12 -50.15
CA VAL A 660 3.42 -38.45 -50.80
C VAL A 660 3.19 -38.99 -52.21
N THR A 661 3.87 -38.41 -53.19
CA THR A 661 3.88 -38.92 -54.57
C THR A 661 5.00 -39.94 -54.78
N ALA A 662 4.76 -40.90 -55.67
CA ALA A 662 5.80 -41.79 -56.18
C ALA A 662 5.91 -41.69 -57.71
N TYR A 663 7.13 -41.79 -58.22
CA TYR A 663 7.44 -41.64 -59.64
C TYR A 663 6.62 -42.57 -60.53
N ASN A 664 6.24 -43.77 -60.06
CA ASN A 664 5.39 -44.72 -60.80
C ASN A 664 3.88 -44.41 -60.73
N GLY A 665 3.47 -43.15 -60.56
CA GLY A 665 2.08 -42.74 -60.70
C GLY A 665 1.18 -43.16 -59.53
N ARG A 666 1.73 -43.17 -58.30
CA ARG A 666 0.99 -43.46 -57.06
C ARG A 666 0.98 -42.25 -56.13
N ILE A 667 -0.09 -42.11 -55.36
CA ILE A 667 -0.22 -41.11 -54.29
C ILE A 667 -0.61 -41.85 -53.00
N TYR A 668 0.17 -41.61 -51.95
CA TYR A 668 -0.02 -42.17 -50.61
C TYR A 668 -0.52 -41.08 -49.66
N ARG A 669 -1.42 -41.43 -48.75
CA ARG A 669 -1.84 -40.59 -47.61
C ARG A 669 -1.50 -41.27 -46.29
N TYR A 670 -1.06 -40.50 -45.30
CA TYR A 670 -1.04 -40.87 -43.88
C TYR A 670 -2.16 -40.14 -43.16
N ASP A 671 -3.00 -40.88 -42.42
CA ASP A 671 -4.15 -40.39 -41.66
C ASP A 671 -3.89 -40.32 -40.14
N GLY A 672 -2.63 -40.45 -39.71
CA GLY A 672 -2.24 -40.57 -38.30
C GLY A 672 -2.30 -41.98 -37.73
N THR A 673 -3.03 -42.90 -38.38
CA THR A 673 -3.14 -44.31 -37.96
C THR A 673 -2.38 -45.25 -38.91
N GLN A 674 -2.44 -45.00 -40.21
CA GLN A 674 -1.91 -45.87 -41.26
C GLN A 674 -1.61 -45.10 -42.55
N TRP A 675 -0.88 -45.74 -43.46
CA TRP A 675 -0.69 -45.27 -44.82
C TRP A 675 -1.61 -46.00 -45.80
N GLN A 676 -2.28 -45.25 -46.67
CA GLN A 676 -3.17 -45.74 -47.72
C GLN A 676 -2.67 -45.29 -49.10
N ILE A 677 -2.88 -46.11 -50.14
CA ILE A 677 -2.75 -45.66 -51.53
C ILE A 677 -4.10 -45.06 -51.92
N ILE A 678 -4.15 -43.73 -52.11
CA ILE A 678 -5.37 -43.01 -52.48
C ILE A 678 -5.48 -42.79 -54.00
N PHE A 679 -4.40 -43.01 -54.74
CA PHE A 679 -4.39 -43.03 -56.20
C PHE A 679 -3.33 -43.98 -56.75
N GLU A 680 -3.67 -44.72 -57.80
CA GLU A 680 -2.72 -45.52 -58.58
C GLU A 680 -3.04 -45.50 -60.08
N ASN A 681 -2.12 -45.01 -60.90
CA ASN A 681 -2.08 -45.22 -62.33
C ASN A 681 -0.62 -45.36 -62.79
N THR A 682 -0.14 -46.60 -62.89
CA THR A 682 1.27 -46.92 -63.21
C THR A 682 1.69 -46.63 -64.65
N SER A 683 0.81 -46.06 -65.49
CA SER A 683 1.17 -45.44 -66.77
C SER A 683 1.58 -43.97 -66.63
N LEU A 684 1.22 -43.29 -65.53
CA LEU A 684 1.62 -41.90 -65.26
C LEU A 684 2.98 -41.83 -64.59
N ARG A 685 3.65 -40.67 -64.70
CA ARG A 685 4.86 -40.35 -63.93
C ARG A 685 4.67 -39.01 -63.24
N PHE A 686 4.86 -38.99 -61.92
CA PHE A 686 4.75 -37.79 -61.09
C PHE A 686 6.14 -37.27 -60.74
N ASN A 687 6.26 -35.95 -60.57
CA ASN A 687 7.50 -35.28 -60.22
C ASN A 687 7.37 -34.48 -58.92
N ASP A 688 6.23 -33.81 -58.70
CA ASP A 688 6.03 -32.89 -57.58
C ASP A 688 4.56 -32.81 -57.11
N ILE A 689 4.31 -32.38 -55.86
CA ILE A 689 2.98 -32.19 -55.26
C ILE A 689 2.95 -30.92 -54.40
N ALA A 690 1.88 -30.14 -54.54
CA ALA A 690 1.58 -29.00 -53.67
C ALA A 690 0.07 -28.93 -53.38
N GLY A 691 -0.32 -28.18 -52.37
CA GLY A 691 -1.73 -27.99 -52.05
C GLY A 691 -1.95 -27.03 -50.89
N THR A 692 -3.16 -26.49 -50.76
CA THR A 692 -3.51 -25.52 -49.71
C THR A 692 -4.28 -26.14 -48.54
N SER A 693 -4.93 -27.28 -48.77
CA SER A 693 -5.58 -28.11 -47.74
C SER A 693 -5.65 -29.57 -48.23
N PRO A 694 -6.08 -30.53 -47.39
CA PRO A 694 -6.44 -31.88 -47.82
C PRO A 694 -7.45 -31.95 -48.99
N ALA A 695 -8.25 -30.89 -49.18
CA ALA A 695 -9.23 -30.75 -50.26
C ALA A 695 -8.86 -29.68 -51.31
N ASP A 696 -7.57 -29.41 -51.51
CA ASP A 696 -7.01 -28.69 -52.68
C ASP A 696 -5.57 -29.18 -52.91
N LEU A 697 -5.44 -30.34 -53.55
CA LEU A 697 -4.16 -31.01 -53.82
C LEU A 697 -3.89 -31.08 -55.33
N TRP A 698 -2.67 -30.76 -55.74
CA TRP A 698 -2.24 -30.71 -57.13
C TRP A 698 -0.92 -31.46 -57.35
N VAL A 699 -0.86 -32.31 -58.38
CA VAL A 699 0.33 -33.12 -58.71
C VAL A 699 0.81 -32.83 -60.12
N ALA A 700 2.09 -32.51 -60.28
CA ALA A 700 2.74 -32.33 -61.57
C ALA A 700 3.36 -33.64 -62.08
N GLY A 701 3.25 -33.87 -63.40
CA GLY A 701 3.77 -35.08 -64.04
C GLY A 701 4.18 -34.94 -65.50
N ASN A 702 4.59 -36.08 -66.07
CA ASN A 702 5.04 -36.17 -67.46
C ASN A 702 3.86 -36.32 -68.45
N ASN A 703 4.15 -36.18 -69.74
CA ASN A 703 3.18 -36.22 -70.84
C ASN A 703 2.07 -35.17 -70.69
N GLY A 704 2.44 -33.99 -70.18
CA GLY A 704 1.54 -32.86 -69.93
C GLY A 704 0.52 -33.07 -68.82
N GLN A 705 0.62 -34.13 -68.02
CA GLN A 705 -0.38 -34.41 -66.99
C GLN A 705 -0.19 -33.52 -65.75
N ILE A 706 -1.30 -32.94 -65.30
CA ILE A 706 -1.46 -32.29 -63.99
C ILE A 706 -2.70 -32.91 -63.36
N LEU A 707 -2.60 -33.44 -62.14
CA LEU A 707 -3.76 -33.98 -61.42
C LEU A 707 -4.25 -32.97 -60.39
N HIS A 708 -5.56 -32.99 -60.14
CA HIS A 708 -6.22 -32.21 -59.09
C HIS A 708 -7.10 -33.12 -58.23
N TRP A 709 -7.22 -32.78 -56.94
CA TRP A 709 -8.13 -33.38 -55.98
C TRP A 709 -8.70 -32.32 -55.04
N PRO A 710 -10.01 -32.37 -54.71
CA PRO A 710 -11.04 -33.27 -55.21
C PRO A 710 -11.83 -32.62 -56.38
N GLN A 711 -12.39 -33.45 -57.26
CA GLN A 711 -13.41 -33.08 -58.28
C GLN A 711 -14.40 -34.21 -58.53
#